data_AF-A0A8U0R0D6-F1
#
_entry.id   AF-A0A8U0R0D6-F1
#
_cell.length_a   1.000
_cell.length_b   1.000
_cell.length_c   1.000
_cell.angle_alpha   90.00
_cell.angle_beta   90.00
_cell.angle_gamma   90.00
#
_symmetry.space_group_name_H-M   'P 1'
#
loop_
_entity.id
_entity.type
_entity.pdbx_description
1 polymer ?
#
loop_
_entity_poly.entity_id
_entity_poly.type
_entity_poly.pdbx_seq_one_letter_code
_entity_poly.pdbx_strand_id
1 'polypeptide(L)'
;MGETRLPRHMFLWSMAIIYMFAFASLYVQIPGLYGNEGVLPVRLVEPRVDGSRPVLEQIHAHPSLLWLGPWLGLDLDAQQAMELLCLAGALLALGAALVEPLRDSLVFFCLWALYLSLCQVGQDFLRFQWDSLLLEAGFLTVLVAPLNLLRWRSAFRQHDAVTFWLVRWLLFRLSFGSGVAKLASHCPSWWGLTAVKHMFEAQGIPLPWSWFIQQLPDWYLKLGTVGLLVTEIAVPPLYFAPIRHLRLAAFYIQAVYQVKLMFVGNYGFLPFLSLALTFSLLDDDHISYWLGHGKKKSAKTWHQTIMSLVLLAVFAAIIYGTKVLFTLEIDWEAKSITSKTAFTQQQFGNWLKLVTGPTIWVGVLSLTWEVVAAMLGCVCVRGCLWKLWGLVQWAVIASAAVAVFAISVVPYSSMEQVYSSKILPEVRQAYSLVERYRLVSAYSLDSRMTGVDGRSEVVLEGSMDKNTWTEIEFMYKPGNVGVAPPVVAPHQPRLDWLMSQAAQGLAEQSPWFTSLVHCLLQGDKDVVRLIQTDSAQYPFSQAPPVYLRASLYRYWFTQTTQDGSGPNEWWRRDYSEEFYPAVQLGGPTLEAMLNQHGLKEKFPIQPSPDSPLAQALKQVRGHVQTLPGHLLLWSLLATVATIWLFKTLLSGVLRGRKAKPTLAEPKAKKAKDQPAAKNASASSLKAERENSEESRRDADKSTKKRK
;
A
#
# COMPACT_ATOMS: atom_id res chain seq x y z
N MET A 1 8.95 3.91 23.32
CA MET A 1 9.05 4.73 22.10
C MET A 1 8.53 6.14 22.38
N GLY A 2 8.76 7.12 21.49
CA GLY A 2 8.10 8.44 21.59
C GLY A 2 6.60 8.34 21.26
N GLU A 3 5.84 9.41 21.46
CA GLU A 3 4.43 9.46 21.05
C GLU A 3 4.30 9.29 19.52
N THR A 4 3.23 8.65 19.04
CA THR A 4 3.02 8.27 17.63
C THR A 4 1.74 8.84 17.02
N ARG A 5 1.23 9.95 17.53
CA ARG A 5 -0.03 10.55 17.06
C ARG A 5 0.06 11.08 15.64
N LEU A 6 1.12 11.83 15.30
CA LEU A 6 1.35 12.42 13.99
C LEU A 6 1.68 11.34 12.94
N PRO A 7 2.58 10.37 13.19
CA PRO A 7 2.81 9.26 12.27
C PRO A 7 1.53 8.46 11.98
N ARG A 8 0.70 8.20 13.01
CA ARG A 8 -0.63 7.59 12.83
C ARG A 8 -1.50 8.36 11.87
N HIS A 9 -1.53 9.68 12.01
CA HIS A 9 -2.32 10.53 11.13
C HIS A 9 -1.85 10.44 9.67
N MET A 10 -0.53 10.45 9.44
CA MET A 10 0.06 10.27 8.12
C MET A 10 -0.23 8.88 7.54
N PHE A 11 -0.14 7.84 8.36
CA PHE A 11 -0.46 6.46 7.97
C PHE A 11 -1.91 6.31 7.54
N LEU A 12 -2.87 6.72 8.38
CA LEU A 12 -4.30 6.63 8.07
C LEU A 12 -4.66 7.42 6.80
N TRP A 13 -4.10 8.62 6.63
CA TRP A 13 -4.31 9.41 5.41
C TRP A 13 -3.75 8.73 4.16
N SER A 14 -2.56 8.15 4.26
CA SER A 14 -1.93 7.44 3.14
C SER A 14 -2.71 6.18 2.77
N MET A 15 -3.19 5.42 3.75
CA MET A 15 -4.06 4.27 3.52
C MET A 15 -5.37 4.65 2.82
N ALA A 16 -5.99 5.79 3.18
CA ALA A 16 -7.16 6.29 2.48
C ALA A 16 -6.87 6.59 1.00
N ILE A 17 -5.72 7.21 0.68
CA ILE A 17 -5.32 7.46 -0.71
C ILE A 17 -5.02 6.16 -1.47
N ILE A 18 -4.35 5.20 -0.83
CA ILE A 18 -4.02 3.91 -1.45
C ILE A 18 -5.30 3.12 -1.76
N TYR A 19 -6.28 3.09 -0.85
CA TYR A 19 -7.59 2.50 -1.15
C TYR A 19 -8.29 3.19 -2.31
N MET A 20 -8.26 4.53 -2.35
CA MET A 20 -8.82 5.30 -3.46
C MET A 20 -8.17 4.90 -4.80
N PHE A 21 -6.84 4.77 -4.85
CA PHE A 21 -6.14 4.27 -6.04
C PHE A 21 -6.52 2.85 -6.40
N ALA A 22 -6.55 1.92 -5.43
CA ALA A 22 -6.88 0.53 -5.67
C ALA A 22 -8.30 0.35 -6.26
N PHE A 23 -9.30 1.01 -5.67
CA PHE A 23 -10.69 0.96 -6.14
C PHE A 23 -10.87 1.65 -7.48
N ALA A 24 -10.35 2.87 -7.66
CA ALA A 24 -10.48 3.60 -8.92
C ALA A 24 -9.75 2.89 -10.08
N SER A 25 -8.58 2.33 -9.81
CA SER A 25 -7.80 1.57 -10.78
C SER A 25 -8.52 0.32 -11.24
N LEU A 26 -9.20 -0.37 -10.32
CA LEU A 26 -9.96 -1.57 -10.63
C LEU A 26 -11.27 -1.23 -11.37
N TYR A 27 -11.99 -0.18 -10.93
CA TYR A 27 -13.28 0.23 -11.48
C TYR A 27 -13.28 0.35 -13.01
N VAL A 28 -12.29 1.03 -13.57
CA VAL A 28 -12.19 1.26 -15.03
C VAL A 28 -11.95 -0.02 -15.83
N GLN A 29 -11.45 -1.08 -15.19
CA GLN A 29 -11.15 -2.36 -15.83
C GLN A 29 -12.26 -3.40 -15.65
N ILE A 30 -13.25 -3.16 -14.78
CA ILE A 30 -14.30 -4.14 -14.47
C ILE A 30 -15.09 -4.57 -15.72
N PRO A 31 -15.56 -3.66 -16.59
CA PRO A 31 -16.38 -4.07 -17.73
C PRO A 31 -15.68 -5.09 -18.63
N GLY A 32 -14.42 -4.85 -18.98
CA GLY A 32 -13.67 -5.76 -19.84
C GLY A 32 -13.13 -6.99 -19.11
N LEU A 33 -12.77 -6.90 -17.83
CA LEU A 33 -12.17 -8.05 -17.13
C LEU A 33 -13.21 -9.02 -16.59
N TYR A 34 -14.31 -8.48 -16.07
CA TYR A 34 -15.24 -9.18 -15.18
C TYR A 34 -16.69 -9.05 -15.61
N GLY A 35 -16.96 -8.21 -16.62
CA GLY A 35 -18.28 -8.03 -17.19
C GLY A 35 -18.82 -9.30 -17.81
N ASN A 36 -20.08 -9.23 -18.24
CA ASN A 36 -20.74 -10.42 -18.74
C ASN A 36 -20.08 -11.03 -19.97
N GLU A 37 -19.51 -10.21 -20.84
CA GLU A 37 -18.77 -10.63 -22.02
C GLU A 37 -17.27 -10.37 -21.86
N GLY A 38 -16.84 -10.06 -20.63
CA GLY A 38 -15.46 -9.80 -20.29
C GLY A 38 -14.58 -11.05 -20.30
N VAL A 39 -13.27 -10.86 -20.11
CA VAL A 39 -12.25 -11.90 -20.18
C VAL A 39 -12.52 -13.03 -19.17
N LEU A 40 -12.86 -12.72 -17.92
CA LEU A 40 -13.21 -13.68 -16.89
C LEU A 40 -14.51 -13.25 -16.20
N PRO A 41 -15.68 -13.58 -16.78
CA PRO A 41 -16.95 -13.15 -16.24
C PRO A 41 -17.15 -13.63 -14.79
N VAL A 42 -17.53 -12.72 -13.90
CA VAL A 42 -17.67 -13.02 -12.45
C VAL A 42 -18.78 -14.02 -12.19
N ARG A 43 -19.83 -14.02 -13.02
CA ARG A 43 -20.96 -14.96 -12.90
C ARG A 43 -20.55 -16.43 -12.96
N LEU A 44 -19.36 -16.74 -13.50
CA LEU A 44 -18.84 -18.10 -13.56
C LEU A 44 -18.31 -18.59 -12.20
N VAL A 45 -17.95 -17.67 -11.32
CA VAL A 45 -17.34 -17.95 -10.00
C VAL A 45 -18.26 -17.53 -8.85
N GLU A 46 -19.29 -16.72 -9.13
CA GLU A 46 -20.26 -16.31 -8.13
C GLU A 46 -20.96 -17.56 -7.52
N PRO A 47 -20.87 -17.73 -6.20
CA PRO A 47 -21.56 -18.83 -5.53
C PRO A 47 -23.07 -18.60 -5.62
N ARG A 48 -23.79 -19.57 -6.19
CA ARG A 48 -25.27 -19.54 -6.18
C ARG A 48 -25.74 -19.49 -4.73
N VAL A 49 -26.51 -18.46 -4.39
CA VAL A 49 -27.08 -18.27 -3.06
C VAL A 49 -27.98 -19.45 -2.74
N ASP A 50 -27.53 -20.30 -1.82
CA ASP A 50 -28.33 -21.40 -1.29
C ASP A 50 -29.15 -20.85 -0.12
N GLY A 51 -30.40 -20.44 -0.39
CA GLY A 51 -31.30 -19.84 0.60
C GLY A 51 -31.62 -20.74 1.81
N SER A 52 -31.19 -22.00 1.80
CA SER A 52 -31.32 -22.94 2.91
C SER A 52 -30.21 -22.83 3.97
N ARG A 53 -29.07 -22.20 3.66
CA ARG A 53 -27.93 -22.10 4.58
C ARG A 53 -27.99 -20.84 5.44
N PRO A 54 -27.63 -20.91 6.74
CA PRO A 54 -27.55 -19.72 7.58
C PRO A 54 -26.47 -18.76 7.06
N VAL A 55 -26.75 -17.46 7.18
CA VAL A 55 -25.90 -16.37 6.68
C VAL A 55 -24.45 -16.47 7.16
N LEU A 56 -24.24 -16.88 8.42
CA LEU A 56 -22.90 -17.02 8.98
C LEU A 56 -22.08 -18.11 8.27
N GLU A 57 -22.69 -19.25 7.94
CA GLU A 57 -22.00 -20.31 7.19
C GLU A 57 -21.72 -19.88 5.75
N GLN A 58 -22.60 -19.09 5.14
CA GLN A 58 -22.37 -18.52 3.82
C GLN A 58 -21.19 -17.53 3.82
N ILE A 59 -21.10 -16.64 4.82
CA ILE A 59 -19.96 -15.72 4.99
C ILE A 59 -18.66 -16.50 5.16
N HIS A 60 -18.66 -17.55 5.99
CA HIS A 60 -17.47 -18.38 6.18
C HIS A 60 -17.07 -19.13 4.90
N ALA A 61 -18.04 -19.60 4.13
CA ALA A 61 -17.78 -20.28 2.86
C ALA A 61 -17.26 -19.31 1.79
N HIS A 62 -17.90 -18.14 1.65
CA HIS A 62 -17.62 -17.14 0.62
C HIS A 62 -17.66 -15.72 1.24
N PRO A 63 -16.53 -15.21 1.76
CA PRO A 63 -16.45 -13.91 2.43
C PRO A 63 -16.44 -12.76 1.42
N SER A 64 -17.53 -12.64 0.66
CA SER A 64 -17.77 -11.60 -0.33
C SER A 64 -19.11 -10.93 -0.08
N LEU A 65 -19.21 -9.62 -0.33
CA LEU A 65 -20.47 -8.89 -0.23
C LEU A 65 -21.33 -9.00 -1.50
N LEU A 66 -20.85 -9.65 -2.58
CA LEU A 66 -21.59 -9.72 -3.84
C LEU A 66 -22.95 -10.44 -3.70
N TRP A 67 -23.00 -11.52 -2.90
CA TRP A 67 -24.24 -12.28 -2.70
C TRP A 67 -25.32 -11.53 -1.88
N LEU A 68 -24.99 -10.39 -1.26
CA LEU A 68 -25.95 -9.57 -0.52
C LEU A 68 -26.86 -8.76 -1.43
N GLY A 69 -26.52 -8.58 -2.72
CA GLY A 69 -27.32 -7.80 -3.67
C GLY A 69 -28.81 -8.25 -3.70
N PRO A 70 -29.09 -9.53 -4.00
CA PRO A 70 -30.45 -10.08 -3.97
C PRO A 70 -31.13 -9.94 -2.59
N TRP A 71 -30.37 -10.10 -1.50
CA TRP A 71 -30.91 -9.98 -0.13
C TRP A 71 -31.32 -8.54 0.21
N LEU A 72 -30.60 -7.55 -0.33
CA LEU A 72 -30.89 -6.12 -0.18
C LEU A 72 -31.97 -5.62 -1.16
N GLY A 73 -32.54 -6.50 -1.99
CA GLY A 73 -33.48 -6.12 -3.05
C GLY A 73 -32.84 -5.28 -4.15
N LEU A 74 -31.52 -5.37 -4.30
CA LEU A 74 -30.78 -4.71 -5.37
C LEU A 74 -30.79 -5.64 -6.58
N ASP A 75 -31.69 -5.37 -7.53
CA ASP A 75 -31.66 -6.02 -8.84
C ASP A 75 -30.44 -5.48 -9.62
N LEU A 76 -29.28 -6.05 -9.34
CA LEU A 76 -28.00 -5.74 -9.99
C LEU A 76 -27.39 -7.03 -10.50
N ASP A 77 -26.78 -6.92 -11.68
CA ASP A 77 -25.95 -7.99 -12.22
C ASP A 77 -24.59 -8.04 -11.50
N ALA A 78 -23.87 -9.17 -11.59
CA ALA A 78 -22.59 -9.40 -10.93
C ALA A 78 -21.55 -8.30 -11.27
N GLN A 79 -21.51 -7.86 -12.54
CA GLN A 79 -20.69 -6.72 -12.97
C GLN A 79 -21.06 -5.44 -12.24
N GLN A 80 -22.35 -5.11 -12.19
CA GLN A 80 -22.85 -3.88 -11.58
C GLN A 80 -22.64 -3.89 -10.06
N ALA A 81 -22.74 -5.06 -9.42
CA ALA A 81 -22.39 -5.24 -8.03
C ALA A 81 -20.90 -4.90 -7.78
N MET A 82 -19.97 -5.41 -8.60
CA MET A 82 -18.55 -5.04 -8.47
C MET A 82 -18.30 -3.55 -8.72
N GLU A 83 -18.97 -2.96 -9.73
CA GLU A 83 -18.91 -1.52 -10.00
C GLU A 83 -19.36 -0.71 -8.78
N LEU A 84 -20.49 -1.09 -8.17
CA LEU A 84 -21.01 -0.45 -6.97
C LEU A 84 -20.03 -0.55 -5.80
N LEU A 85 -19.47 -1.75 -5.54
CA LEU A 85 -18.48 -1.95 -4.47
C LEU A 85 -17.24 -1.08 -4.68
N CYS A 86 -16.76 -0.96 -5.93
CA CYS A 86 -15.61 -0.11 -6.24
C CYS A 86 -15.92 1.38 -6.09
N LEU A 87 -17.07 1.85 -6.58
CA LEU A 87 -17.47 3.25 -6.44
C LEU A 87 -17.70 3.61 -4.97
N ALA A 88 -18.38 2.76 -4.21
CA ALA A 88 -18.57 2.94 -2.77
C ALA A 88 -17.23 2.98 -2.03
N GLY A 89 -16.31 2.07 -2.35
CA GLY A 89 -14.96 2.04 -1.79
C GLY A 89 -14.16 3.30 -2.15
N ALA A 90 -14.17 3.73 -3.41
CA ALA A 90 -13.48 4.93 -3.86
C ALA A 90 -14.03 6.21 -3.20
N LEU A 91 -15.35 6.34 -3.08
CA LEU A 91 -16.00 7.49 -2.43
C LEU A 91 -15.73 7.53 -0.92
N LEU A 92 -15.81 6.39 -0.23
CA LEU A 92 -15.47 6.29 1.19
C LEU A 92 -13.99 6.63 1.44
N ALA A 93 -13.10 6.12 0.59
CA ALA A 93 -11.67 6.37 0.66
C ALA A 93 -11.34 7.86 0.39
N LEU A 94 -11.97 8.46 -0.62
CA LEU A 94 -11.87 9.88 -0.92
C LEU A 94 -12.39 10.74 0.25
N GLY A 95 -13.53 10.35 0.85
CA GLY A 95 -14.06 10.97 2.05
C GLY A 95 -13.06 10.94 3.22
N ALA A 96 -12.47 9.77 3.50
CA ALA A 96 -11.45 9.60 4.53
C ALA A 96 -10.16 10.39 4.23
N ALA A 97 -9.77 10.55 2.96
CA ALA A 97 -8.65 11.38 2.57
C ALA A 97 -8.92 12.87 2.86
N LEU A 98 -10.12 13.36 2.54
CA LEU A 98 -10.52 14.78 2.62
C LEU A 98 -10.99 15.24 4.02
N VAL A 99 -11.54 14.33 4.82
CA VAL A 99 -12.23 14.64 6.08
C VAL A 99 -11.63 13.79 7.21
N GLU A 100 -10.91 14.44 8.14
CA GLU A 100 -10.25 13.77 9.26
C GLU A 100 -11.20 12.89 10.12
N PRO A 101 -12.44 13.32 10.46
CA PRO A 101 -13.39 12.47 11.17
C PRO A 101 -13.76 11.14 10.48
N LEU A 102 -13.61 11.05 9.16
CA LEU A 102 -13.88 9.82 8.41
C LEU A 102 -12.70 8.83 8.44
N ARG A 103 -11.55 9.21 9.02
CA ARG A 103 -10.41 8.31 9.26
C ARG A 103 -10.65 7.47 10.51
N ASP A 104 -11.75 6.74 10.50
CA ASP A 104 -12.29 5.96 11.61
C ASP A 104 -12.14 4.46 11.36
N SER A 105 -12.02 3.69 12.43
CA SER A 105 -11.92 2.22 12.38
C SER A 105 -13.07 1.59 11.60
N LEU A 106 -14.30 2.08 11.75
CA LEU A 106 -15.46 1.57 11.01
C LEU A 106 -15.35 1.83 9.51
N VAL A 107 -14.88 3.01 9.11
CA VAL A 107 -14.71 3.35 7.69
C VAL A 107 -13.62 2.47 7.07
N PHE A 108 -12.48 2.29 7.75
CA PHE A 108 -11.44 1.40 7.26
C PHE A 108 -11.87 -0.07 7.26
N PHE A 109 -12.72 -0.50 8.19
CA PHE A 109 -13.31 -1.84 8.16
C PHE A 109 -14.21 -2.02 6.94
N CYS A 110 -15.06 -1.04 6.63
CA CYS A 110 -15.86 -1.05 5.41
C CYS A 110 -14.97 -1.09 4.15
N LEU A 111 -13.94 -0.25 4.07
CA LEU A 111 -12.99 -0.26 2.93
C LEU A 111 -12.31 -1.63 2.77
N TRP A 112 -11.86 -2.22 3.88
CA TRP A 112 -11.26 -3.54 3.89
C TRP A 112 -12.24 -4.63 3.43
N ALA A 113 -13.47 -4.63 3.95
CA ALA A 113 -14.49 -5.62 3.59
C ALA A 113 -14.93 -5.51 2.12
N LEU A 114 -15.09 -4.28 1.60
CA LEU A 114 -15.37 -4.02 0.19
C LEU A 114 -14.25 -4.57 -0.70
N TYR A 115 -12.99 -4.30 -0.36
CA TYR A 115 -11.85 -4.76 -1.14
C TYR A 115 -11.64 -6.27 -1.05
N LEU A 116 -11.83 -6.87 0.14
CA LEU A 116 -11.81 -8.32 0.33
C LEU A 116 -12.84 -9.01 -0.58
N SER A 117 -14.04 -8.45 -0.65
CA SER A 117 -15.11 -8.99 -1.48
C SER A 117 -14.71 -9.07 -2.95
N LEU A 118 -14.06 -8.02 -3.46
CA LEU A 118 -13.53 -7.99 -4.83
C LEU A 118 -12.42 -9.04 -5.01
N CYS A 119 -11.49 -9.15 -4.05
CA CYS A 119 -10.41 -10.14 -4.11
C CYS A 119 -10.89 -11.60 -4.06
N GLN A 120 -12.05 -11.89 -3.46
CA GLN A 120 -12.62 -13.25 -3.48
C GLN A 120 -13.12 -13.67 -4.86
N VAL A 121 -13.75 -12.75 -5.59
CA VAL A 121 -14.35 -13.04 -6.91
C VAL A 121 -13.45 -12.68 -8.08
N GLY A 122 -12.37 -11.95 -7.81
CA GLY A 122 -11.50 -11.34 -8.82
C GLY A 122 -10.52 -12.27 -9.55
N GLN A 123 -10.59 -13.58 -9.30
CA GLN A 123 -9.82 -14.62 -10.01
C GLN A 123 -8.33 -14.26 -10.16
N ASP A 124 -7.72 -14.52 -11.32
CA ASP A 124 -6.27 -14.33 -11.55
C ASP A 124 -5.84 -12.86 -11.52
N PHE A 125 -6.73 -11.95 -11.93
CA PHE A 125 -6.44 -10.52 -11.97
C PHE A 125 -6.38 -9.85 -10.58
N LEU A 126 -6.81 -10.49 -9.49
CA LEU A 126 -6.77 -9.95 -8.10
C LEU A 126 -5.98 -10.85 -7.11
N ARG A 127 -5.03 -11.63 -7.62
CA ARG A 127 -4.14 -12.52 -6.86
C ARG A 127 -2.72 -11.99 -6.69
N PHE A 128 -2.45 -10.73 -7.04
CA PHE A 128 -1.11 -10.17 -6.94
C PHE A 128 -0.68 -9.90 -5.49
N GLN A 129 0.63 -9.90 -5.22
CA GLN A 129 1.18 -9.71 -3.86
C GLN A 129 0.78 -8.36 -3.24
N TRP A 130 0.59 -7.31 -4.04
CA TRP A 130 0.13 -6.01 -3.54
C TRP A 130 -1.34 -5.99 -3.12
N ASP A 131 -2.21 -6.78 -3.77
CA ASP A 131 -3.60 -6.91 -3.35
C ASP A 131 -3.65 -7.61 -1.97
N SER A 132 -2.83 -8.64 -1.76
CA SER A 132 -2.66 -9.31 -0.47
C SER A 132 -2.05 -8.39 0.60
N LEU A 133 -1.03 -7.60 0.26
CA LEU A 133 -0.44 -6.62 1.18
C LEU A 133 -1.46 -5.53 1.58
N LEU A 134 -2.31 -5.09 0.65
CA LEU A 134 -3.35 -4.09 0.93
C LEU A 134 -4.43 -4.65 1.87
N LEU A 135 -4.81 -5.92 1.74
CA LEU A 135 -5.73 -6.56 2.67
C LEU A 135 -5.14 -6.68 4.08
N GLU A 136 -3.88 -7.11 4.18
CA GLU A 136 -3.19 -7.24 5.46
C GLU A 136 -2.96 -5.87 6.13
N ALA A 137 -2.39 -4.89 5.41
CA ALA A 137 -2.21 -3.53 5.91
C ALA A 137 -3.55 -2.83 6.19
N GLY A 138 -4.56 -3.11 5.38
CA GLY A 138 -5.93 -2.64 5.53
C GLY A 138 -6.57 -3.11 6.84
N PHE A 139 -6.44 -4.39 7.15
CA PHE A 139 -6.90 -4.94 8.43
C PHE A 139 -6.16 -4.29 9.62
N LEU A 140 -4.84 -4.13 9.53
CA LEU A 140 -4.07 -3.41 10.56
C LEU A 140 -4.53 -1.96 10.71
N THR A 141 -4.96 -1.31 9.62
CA THR A 141 -5.49 0.06 9.63
C THR A 141 -6.78 0.16 10.45
N VAL A 142 -7.62 -0.88 10.45
CA VAL A 142 -8.82 -0.96 11.31
C VAL A 142 -8.43 -0.89 12.79
N LEU A 143 -7.38 -1.60 13.19
CA LEU A 143 -6.88 -1.61 14.57
C LEU A 143 -6.19 -0.29 14.95
N VAL A 144 -5.52 0.35 14.00
CA VAL A 144 -4.78 1.61 14.20
C VAL A 144 -5.72 2.83 14.26
N ALA A 145 -6.83 2.81 13.54
CA ALA A 145 -7.74 3.94 13.44
C ALA A 145 -8.57 4.14 14.73
N PRO A 146 -8.88 5.39 15.11
CA PRO A 146 -9.76 5.67 16.24
C PRO A 146 -11.21 5.25 15.98
N LEU A 147 -11.97 4.99 17.05
CA LEU A 147 -13.42 4.73 17.03
C LEU A 147 -14.21 6.00 17.44
N ASN A 148 -14.11 7.05 16.65
CA ASN A 148 -14.75 8.35 16.87
C ASN A 148 -16.23 8.40 16.46
N LEU A 149 -16.65 7.68 15.42
CA LEU A 149 -18.00 7.76 14.83
C LEU A 149 -19.10 7.32 15.81
N LEU A 150 -18.81 6.37 16.69
CA LEU A 150 -19.69 5.96 17.79
C LEU A 150 -19.78 7.02 18.92
N ARG A 151 -19.29 8.25 18.68
CA ARG A 151 -19.11 9.32 19.68
C ARG A 151 -18.37 8.86 20.94
N TRP A 152 -17.61 7.77 20.83
CA TRP A 152 -16.72 7.31 21.87
C TRP A 152 -15.50 8.22 21.87
N ARG A 153 -15.57 9.32 22.62
CA ARG A 153 -14.37 10.12 22.92
C ARG A 153 -13.46 9.28 23.83
N SER A 154 -12.76 8.30 23.27
CA SER A 154 -11.61 7.72 23.96
C SER A 154 -10.50 8.77 23.92
N ALA A 155 -10.42 9.54 25.00
CA ALA A 155 -9.26 10.37 25.28
C ALA A 155 -8.00 9.50 25.53
N PHE A 156 -8.14 8.17 25.65
CA PHE A 156 -7.08 7.24 26.01
C PHE A 156 -6.49 6.54 24.80
N ARG A 157 -5.25 6.94 24.46
CA ARG A 157 -4.53 6.57 23.24
C ARG A 157 -3.28 5.71 23.52
N GLN A 158 -3.24 5.08 24.69
CA GLN A 158 -2.03 4.40 25.19
C GLN A 158 -1.73 3.07 24.48
N HIS A 159 -2.64 2.57 23.64
CA HIS A 159 -2.47 1.36 22.83
C HIS A 159 -1.91 1.63 21.42
N ASP A 160 -1.69 2.90 21.04
CA ASP A 160 -1.14 3.27 19.72
C ASP A 160 0.20 2.59 19.43
N ALA A 161 1.03 2.41 20.47
CA ALA A 161 2.33 1.77 20.34
C ALA A 161 2.22 0.30 19.94
N VAL A 162 1.20 -0.41 20.46
CA VAL A 162 0.93 -1.83 20.16
C VAL A 162 0.44 -2.00 18.74
N THR A 163 -0.48 -1.15 18.27
CA THR A 163 -1.03 -1.25 16.91
C THR A 163 0.01 -0.84 15.86
N PHE A 164 0.81 0.19 16.12
CA PHE A 164 1.95 0.56 15.28
C PHE A 164 3.06 -0.48 15.25
N TRP A 165 3.21 -1.25 16.33
CA TRP A 165 4.14 -2.37 16.35
C TRP A 165 3.76 -3.44 15.32
N LEU A 166 2.46 -3.74 15.13
CA LEU A 166 2.00 -4.67 14.10
C LEU A 166 2.33 -4.18 12.68
N VAL A 167 2.15 -2.88 12.42
CA VAL A 167 2.50 -2.25 11.13
C VAL A 167 4.01 -2.38 10.88
N ARG A 168 4.82 -2.18 11.93
CA ARG A 168 6.27 -2.37 11.87
C ARG A 168 6.66 -3.83 11.61
N TRP A 169 5.96 -4.78 12.23
CA TRP A 169 6.15 -6.20 12.00
C TRP A 169 5.79 -6.61 10.56
N LEU A 170 4.73 -6.05 9.99
CA LEU A 170 4.41 -6.22 8.58
C LEU A 170 5.51 -5.66 7.67
N LEU A 171 6.00 -4.44 7.94
CA LEU A 171 7.11 -3.85 7.18
C LEU A 171 8.38 -4.71 7.24
N PHE A 172 8.68 -5.26 8.42
CA PHE A 172 9.78 -6.20 8.61
C PHE A 172 9.61 -7.44 7.74
N ARG A 173 8.45 -8.13 7.83
CA ARG A 173 8.18 -9.33 7.02
C ARG A 173 8.23 -9.06 5.52
N LEU A 174 7.69 -7.93 5.09
CA LEU A 174 7.73 -7.52 3.69
C LEU A 174 9.18 -7.33 3.20
N SER A 175 9.99 -6.55 3.93
CA SER A 175 11.37 -6.22 3.54
C SER A 175 12.29 -7.44 3.67
N PHE A 176 12.34 -8.02 4.88
CA PHE A 176 13.20 -9.16 5.19
C PHE A 176 12.81 -10.41 4.42
N GLY A 177 11.50 -10.69 4.33
CA GLY A 177 11.00 -11.83 3.57
C GLY A 177 11.37 -11.73 2.08
N SER A 178 11.14 -10.58 1.45
CA SER A 178 11.51 -10.38 0.04
C SER A 178 13.01 -10.49 -0.18
N GLY A 179 13.83 -9.90 0.70
CA GLY A 179 15.29 -9.97 0.61
C GLY A 179 15.84 -11.39 0.77
N VAL A 180 15.36 -12.13 1.77
CA VAL A 180 15.76 -13.53 1.99
C VAL A 180 15.32 -14.42 0.82
N ALA A 181 14.10 -14.23 0.31
CA ALA A 181 13.58 -15.02 -0.81
C ALA A 181 14.43 -14.88 -2.08
N LYS A 182 15.06 -13.73 -2.32
CA LYS A 182 15.97 -13.49 -3.47
C LYS A 182 17.21 -14.39 -3.45
N LEU A 183 17.80 -14.60 -2.27
CA LEU A 183 18.96 -15.49 -2.12
C LEU A 183 18.54 -16.96 -1.97
N ALA A 184 17.43 -17.22 -1.27
CA ALA A 184 16.87 -18.55 -1.06
C ALA A 184 16.30 -19.18 -2.35
N SER A 185 16.02 -18.39 -3.39
CA SER A 185 15.55 -18.91 -4.68
C SER A 185 16.62 -19.66 -5.47
N HIS A 186 17.90 -19.57 -5.06
CA HIS A 186 19.08 -20.08 -5.77
C HIS A 186 19.27 -19.51 -7.18
N CYS A 187 18.65 -18.36 -7.48
CA CYS A 187 18.76 -17.73 -8.79
C CYS A 187 20.21 -17.23 -9.05
N PRO A 188 20.85 -17.63 -10.18
CA PRO A 188 22.23 -17.23 -10.49
C PRO A 188 22.43 -15.71 -10.54
N SER A 189 21.45 -14.94 -11.00
CA SER A 189 21.57 -13.47 -11.13
C SER A 189 21.66 -12.76 -9.78
N TRP A 190 20.97 -13.26 -8.75
CA TRP A 190 21.08 -12.71 -7.39
C TRP A 190 22.44 -13.05 -6.77
N TRP A 191 22.91 -14.30 -6.93
CA TRP A 191 24.21 -14.74 -6.43
C TRP A 191 25.40 -14.13 -7.19
N GLY A 192 25.24 -13.85 -8.48
CA GLY A 192 26.20 -13.18 -9.35
C GLY A 192 26.14 -11.65 -9.28
N LEU A 193 25.24 -11.08 -8.47
CA LEU A 193 25.00 -9.65 -8.29
C LEU A 193 24.55 -8.89 -9.55
N THR A 194 24.11 -9.58 -10.61
CA THR A 194 23.64 -8.98 -11.85
C THR A 194 22.12 -8.77 -11.90
N ALA A 195 21.38 -9.19 -10.87
CA ALA A 195 19.93 -9.13 -10.85
C ALA A 195 19.34 -7.74 -11.18
N VAL A 196 19.88 -6.67 -10.58
CA VAL A 196 19.38 -5.30 -10.85
C VAL A 196 19.54 -4.90 -12.31
N LYS A 197 20.58 -5.38 -13.02
CA LYS A 197 20.75 -5.13 -14.45
C LYS A 197 19.57 -5.67 -15.26
N HIS A 198 19.14 -6.89 -14.97
CA HIS A 198 18.02 -7.54 -15.67
C HIS A 198 16.65 -7.05 -15.17
N MET A 199 16.57 -6.57 -13.94
CA MET A 199 15.32 -6.10 -13.33
C MET A 199 14.67 -4.94 -14.08
N PHE A 200 15.45 -4.09 -14.75
CA PHE A 200 14.91 -2.96 -15.51
C PHE A 200 14.14 -3.41 -16.77
N GLU A 201 14.67 -4.39 -17.49
CA GLU A 201 14.01 -4.99 -18.67
C GLU A 201 12.87 -5.93 -18.28
N ALA A 202 13.09 -6.79 -17.28
CA ALA A 202 12.17 -7.86 -16.91
C ALA A 202 10.89 -7.39 -16.19
N GLN A 203 10.86 -6.13 -15.75
CA GLN A 203 9.72 -5.49 -15.08
C GLN A 203 8.45 -5.54 -15.91
N GLY A 204 7.32 -6.04 -15.38
CA GLY A 204 6.06 -6.15 -16.13
C GLY A 204 5.67 -4.89 -16.93
N ILE A 205 5.80 -3.70 -16.34
CA ILE A 205 5.60 -2.41 -17.01
C ILE A 205 6.76 -1.47 -16.63
N PRO A 206 7.82 -1.37 -17.45
CA PRO A 206 8.98 -0.54 -17.15
C PRO A 206 8.67 0.96 -17.33
N LEU A 207 9.55 1.82 -16.81
CA LEU A 207 9.53 3.27 -17.02
C LEU A 207 10.60 3.68 -18.04
N PRO A 208 10.52 4.88 -18.63
CA PRO A 208 11.61 5.41 -19.48
C PRO A 208 12.94 5.44 -18.74
N TRP A 209 12.91 5.74 -17.43
CA TRP A 209 14.08 5.77 -16.56
C TRP A 209 14.78 4.42 -16.44
N SER A 210 14.06 3.30 -16.56
CA SER A 210 14.63 1.96 -16.51
C SER A 210 15.67 1.78 -17.63
N TRP A 211 15.37 2.28 -18.83
CA TRP A 211 16.31 2.27 -19.96
C TRP A 211 17.58 3.04 -19.62
N PHE A 212 17.46 4.29 -19.14
CA PHE A 212 18.61 5.14 -18.81
C PHE A 212 19.49 4.54 -17.70
N ILE A 213 18.87 3.97 -16.66
CA ILE A 213 19.62 3.38 -15.54
C ILE A 213 20.37 2.13 -15.98
N GLN A 214 19.81 1.34 -16.91
CA GLN A 214 20.49 0.17 -17.44
C GLN A 214 21.73 0.49 -18.27
N GLN A 215 21.82 1.71 -18.83
CA GLN A 215 23.03 2.17 -19.54
C GLN A 215 24.20 2.47 -18.59
N LEU A 216 23.97 2.47 -17.26
CA LEU A 216 25.04 2.70 -16.30
C LEU A 216 26.07 1.56 -16.32
N PRO A 217 27.34 1.84 -15.96
CA PRO A 217 28.38 0.82 -15.93
C PRO A 217 28.01 -0.40 -15.07
N ASP A 218 28.39 -1.60 -15.53
CA ASP A 218 28.05 -2.87 -14.87
C ASP A 218 28.48 -2.92 -13.40
N TRP A 219 29.60 -2.29 -13.03
CA TRP A 219 30.05 -2.23 -11.65
C TRP A 219 29.04 -1.48 -10.74
N TYR A 220 28.39 -0.44 -11.27
CA TYR A 220 27.41 0.35 -10.54
C TYR A 220 26.11 -0.43 -10.36
N LEU A 221 25.68 -1.15 -11.39
CA LEU A 221 24.50 -2.02 -11.32
C LEU A 221 24.71 -3.18 -10.33
N LYS A 222 25.90 -3.78 -10.31
CA LYS A 222 26.27 -4.80 -9.30
C LYS A 222 26.24 -4.26 -7.89
N LEU A 223 26.79 -3.06 -7.68
CA LEU A 223 26.72 -2.38 -6.39
C LEU A 223 25.26 -2.05 -6.01
N GLY A 224 24.41 -1.71 -6.99
CA GLY A 224 22.97 -1.55 -6.81
C GLY A 224 22.30 -2.81 -6.28
N THR A 225 22.64 -4.00 -6.82
CA THR A 225 22.16 -5.30 -6.30
C THR A 225 22.58 -5.51 -4.85
N VAL A 226 23.84 -5.22 -4.51
CA VAL A 226 24.31 -5.29 -3.11
C VAL A 226 23.53 -4.34 -2.22
N GLY A 227 23.35 -3.09 -2.62
CA GLY A 227 22.60 -2.09 -1.86
C GLY A 227 21.14 -2.49 -1.62
N LEU A 228 20.49 -3.11 -2.61
CA LEU A 228 19.15 -3.66 -2.49
C LEU A 228 19.10 -4.81 -1.47
N LEU A 229 20.00 -5.78 -1.57
CA LEU A 229 20.08 -6.90 -0.62
C LEU A 229 20.36 -6.42 0.81
N VAL A 230 21.26 -5.45 0.99
CA VAL A 230 21.56 -4.86 2.31
C VAL A 230 20.33 -4.13 2.87
N THR A 231 19.63 -3.37 2.04
CA THR A 231 18.41 -2.64 2.45
C THR A 231 17.29 -3.59 2.85
N GLU A 232 17.15 -4.73 2.17
CA GLU A 232 16.09 -5.69 2.47
C GLU A 232 16.45 -6.71 3.54
N ILE A 233 17.74 -7.00 3.80
CA ILE A 233 18.14 -8.04 4.77
C ILE A 233 18.76 -7.44 6.04
N ALA A 234 19.70 -6.50 5.91
CA ALA A 234 20.47 -5.98 7.05
C ALA A 234 19.78 -4.80 7.77
N VAL A 235 18.98 -4.00 7.06
CA VAL A 235 18.28 -2.85 7.64
C VAL A 235 17.03 -3.23 8.46
N PRO A 236 16.19 -4.23 8.09
CA PRO A 236 14.97 -4.52 8.83
C PRO A 236 15.13 -4.86 10.32
N PRO A 237 16.20 -5.56 10.77
CA PRO A 237 16.46 -5.72 12.20
C PRO A 237 16.53 -4.40 12.97
N LEU A 238 16.96 -3.30 12.33
CA LEU A 238 17.01 -1.97 12.94
C LEU A 238 15.63 -1.37 13.22
N TYR A 239 14.56 -1.90 12.62
CA TYR A 239 13.19 -1.46 12.89
C TYR A 239 12.82 -1.65 14.37
N PHE A 240 13.32 -2.73 14.97
CA PHE A 240 13.09 -3.08 16.39
C PHE A 240 14.21 -2.60 17.32
N ALA A 241 15.17 -1.83 16.82
CA ALA A 241 16.24 -1.30 17.67
C ALA A 241 15.66 -0.38 18.77
N PRO A 242 16.06 -0.55 20.04
CA PRO A 242 15.60 0.31 21.13
C PRO A 242 16.15 1.74 21.01
N ILE A 243 17.18 1.95 20.18
CA ILE A 243 17.84 3.23 19.95
C ILE A 243 17.08 4.00 18.87
N ARG A 244 16.50 5.14 19.26
CA ARG A 244 15.71 6.03 18.39
C ARG A 244 16.42 6.39 17.08
N HIS A 245 17.71 6.75 17.14
CA HIS A 245 18.45 7.18 15.95
C HIS A 245 18.63 6.07 14.91
N LEU A 246 18.79 4.80 15.34
CA LEU A 246 18.87 3.66 14.42
C LEU A 246 17.55 3.44 13.69
N ARG A 247 16.43 3.52 14.42
CA ARG A 247 15.09 3.38 13.83
C ARG A 247 14.79 4.48 12.82
N LEU A 248 15.15 5.72 13.12
CA LEU A 248 14.98 6.86 12.20
C LEU A 248 15.89 6.73 10.97
N ALA A 249 17.14 6.24 11.13
CA ALA A 249 18.00 5.98 9.98
C ALA A 249 17.42 4.88 9.08
N ALA A 250 16.89 3.80 9.67
CA ALA A 250 16.19 2.74 8.94
C ALA A 250 14.96 3.27 8.19
N PHE A 251 14.19 4.18 8.80
CA PHE A 251 13.10 4.90 8.11
C PHE A 251 13.58 5.60 6.85
N TYR A 252 14.65 6.41 6.93
CA TYR A 252 15.13 7.16 5.78
C TYR A 252 15.66 6.25 4.67
N ILE A 253 16.40 5.19 5.03
CA ILE A 253 16.90 4.22 4.05
C ILE A 253 15.73 3.56 3.33
N GLN A 254 14.73 3.08 4.08
CA GLN A 254 13.57 2.42 3.48
C GLN A 254 12.71 3.38 2.66
N ALA A 255 12.49 4.61 3.14
CA ALA A 255 11.71 5.62 2.41
C ALA A 255 12.39 5.98 1.08
N VAL A 256 13.71 6.20 1.07
CA VAL A 256 14.48 6.45 -0.15
C VAL A 256 14.41 5.25 -1.10
N TYR A 257 14.47 4.03 -0.56
CA TYR A 257 14.33 2.82 -1.37
C TYR A 257 12.96 2.75 -2.07
N GLN A 258 11.86 2.99 -1.35
CA GLN A 258 10.53 2.99 -1.94
C GLN A 258 10.34 4.09 -2.99
N VAL A 259 10.90 5.29 -2.75
CA VAL A 259 10.89 6.37 -3.74
C VAL A 259 11.68 5.98 -5.00
N LYS A 260 12.85 5.35 -4.86
CA LYS A 260 13.61 4.85 -6.02
C LYS A 260 12.81 3.84 -6.83
N LEU A 261 12.09 2.91 -6.18
CA LEU A 261 11.23 1.95 -6.89
C LEU A 261 10.14 2.66 -7.71
N MET A 262 9.55 3.75 -7.21
CA MET A 262 8.57 4.56 -7.95
C MET A 262 9.14 5.21 -9.21
N PHE A 263 10.43 5.56 -9.23
CA PHE A 263 11.10 6.12 -10.40
C PHE A 263 11.61 5.05 -11.37
N VAL A 264 11.80 3.83 -10.87
CA VAL A 264 12.40 2.72 -11.62
C VAL A 264 11.37 1.89 -12.37
N GLY A 265 10.17 1.68 -11.82
CA GLY A 265 9.16 0.84 -12.45
C GLY A 265 7.72 1.15 -12.03
N ASN A 266 6.77 0.71 -12.85
CA ASN A 266 5.35 0.85 -12.53
C ASN A 266 4.84 -0.33 -11.69
N TYR A 267 5.11 -0.30 -10.39
CA TYR A 267 4.66 -1.33 -9.43
C TYR A 267 3.26 -1.05 -8.83
N GLY A 268 2.39 -0.38 -9.58
CA GLY A 268 1.07 0.05 -9.13
C GLY A 268 1.12 0.87 -7.83
N PHE A 269 0.34 0.46 -6.83
CA PHE A 269 0.30 1.11 -5.52
C PHE A 269 1.25 0.48 -4.47
N LEU A 270 2.05 -0.54 -4.83
CA LEU A 270 2.92 -1.26 -3.89
C LEU A 270 3.98 -0.37 -3.22
N PRO A 271 4.73 0.49 -3.94
CA PRO A 271 5.73 1.34 -3.29
C PRO A 271 5.09 2.38 -2.37
N PHE A 272 3.89 2.87 -2.71
CA PHE A 272 3.14 3.82 -1.88
C PHE A 272 2.70 3.16 -0.57
N LEU A 273 2.22 1.91 -0.65
CA LEU A 273 1.83 1.13 0.50
C LEU A 273 3.02 0.82 1.40
N SER A 274 4.13 0.36 0.82
CA SER A 274 5.38 0.13 1.56
C SER A 274 5.89 1.39 2.23
N LEU A 275 5.83 2.55 1.55
CA LEU A 275 6.19 3.85 2.12
C LEU A 275 5.29 4.22 3.29
N ALA A 276 3.98 4.00 3.20
CA ALA A 276 3.05 4.25 4.32
C ALA A 276 3.39 3.40 5.55
N LEU A 277 3.77 2.13 5.36
CA LEU A 277 4.18 1.24 6.45
C LEU A 277 5.43 1.77 7.18
N THR A 278 6.34 2.48 6.49
CA THR A 278 7.54 3.06 7.12
C THR A 278 7.22 4.12 8.19
N PHE A 279 6.03 4.74 8.17
CA PHE A 279 5.64 5.68 9.22
C PHE A 279 5.56 5.05 10.61
N SER A 280 5.46 3.71 10.70
CA SER A 280 5.59 2.96 11.95
C SER A 280 6.94 3.11 12.66
N LEU A 281 7.95 3.65 11.97
CA LEU A 281 9.30 3.90 12.48
C LEU A 281 9.48 5.33 13.04
N LEU A 282 8.55 6.24 12.75
CA LEU A 282 8.60 7.65 13.16
C LEU A 282 8.00 7.88 14.55
N ASP A 283 8.28 9.06 15.11
CA ASP A 283 7.65 9.58 16.33
C ASP A 283 7.30 11.07 16.19
N ASP A 284 6.46 11.57 17.11
CA ASP A 284 5.89 12.92 17.07
C ASP A 284 6.95 14.02 17.18
N ASP A 285 8.00 13.78 17.96
CA ASP A 285 9.14 14.68 18.10
C ASP A 285 9.86 14.89 16.75
N HIS A 286 9.98 13.85 15.93
CA HIS A 286 10.66 13.95 14.63
C HIS A 286 9.80 14.69 13.60
N ILE A 287 8.49 14.45 13.59
CA ILE A 287 7.58 15.15 12.67
C ILE A 287 7.40 16.61 13.08
N SER A 288 7.31 16.91 14.38
CA SER A 288 7.25 18.31 14.86
C SER A 288 8.53 19.07 14.52
N TYR A 289 9.69 18.40 14.52
CA TYR A 289 10.93 18.96 14.00
C TYR A 289 10.84 19.29 12.49
N TRP A 290 10.31 18.38 11.65
CA TRP A 290 10.07 18.67 10.23
C TRP A 290 9.13 19.86 9.99
N LEU A 291 8.11 20.00 10.83
CA LEU A 291 7.15 21.11 10.78
C LEU A 291 7.71 22.43 11.34
N GLY A 292 9.01 22.51 11.68
CA GLY A 292 9.64 23.73 12.19
C GLY A 292 9.29 24.07 13.65
N HIS A 293 8.61 23.18 14.37
CA HIS A 293 8.22 23.36 15.78
C HIS A 293 9.27 22.75 16.74
N GLY A 294 10.54 22.71 16.32
CA GLY A 294 11.62 22.10 17.09
C GLY A 294 11.81 22.78 18.45
N LYS A 295 11.81 21.99 19.53
CA LYS A 295 12.25 22.46 20.85
C LYS A 295 13.69 22.99 20.74
N LYS A 296 14.00 24.09 21.44
CA LYS A 296 15.38 24.63 21.52
C LYS A 296 16.34 23.50 21.87
N LYS A 297 17.43 23.35 21.09
CA LYS A 297 18.47 22.35 21.34
C LYS A 297 19.04 22.57 22.74
N SER A 298 18.75 21.67 23.67
CA SER A 298 19.48 21.55 24.94
C SER A 298 20.92 21.14 24.64
N ALA A 299 21.86 21.52 25.52
CA ALA A 299 23.25 21.07 25.42
C ALA A 299 23.30 19.54 25.25
N LYS A 300 24.15 19.06 24.33
CA LYS A 300 24.29 17.62 24.04
C LYS A 300 24.71 16.91 25.34
N THR A 301 23.82 16.08 25.87
CA THR A 301 24.12 15.23 27.03
C THR A 301 25.07 14.10 26.62
N TRP A 302 25.91 13.62 27.55
CA TRP A 302 26.83 12.49 27.33
C TRP A 302 26.12 11.22 26.80
N HIS A 303 24.85 11.01 27.17
CA HIS A 303 24.04 9.93 26.61
C HIS A 303 23.77 10.08 25.10
N GLN A 304 23.56 11.31 24.61
CA GLN A 304 23.32 11.55 23.18
C GLN A 304 24.58 11.31 22.35
N THR A 305 25.76 11.63 22.88
CA THR A 305 27.04 11.31 22.23
C THR A 305 27.27 9.80 22.18
N ILE A 306 27.01 9.06 23.27
CA ILE A 306 27.09 7.59 23.27
C ILE A 306 26.14 7.00 22.21
N MET A 307 24.87 7.42 22.16
CA MET A 307 23.92 6.89 21.18
C MET A 307 24.34 7.20 19.74
N SER A 308 24.98 8.34 19.50
CA SER A 308 25.53 8.69 18.19
C SER A 308 26.74 7.82 17.82
N LEU A 309 27.59 7.47 18.80
CA LEU A 309 28.68 6.51 18.59
C LEU A 309 28.17 5.11 18.30
N VAL A 310 27.12 4.65 19.00
CA VAL A 310 26.48 3.36 18.70
C VAL A 310 25.88 3.35 17.31
N LEU A 311 25.21 4.43 16.90
CA LEU A 311 24.72 4.59 15.53
C LEU A 311 25.86 4.42 14.51
N LEU A 312 26.96 5.15 14.71
CA LEU A 312 28.13 5.08 13.84
C LEU A 312 28.73 3.67 13.82
N ALA A 313 28.84 3.01 14.98
CA ALA A 313 29.37 1.66 15.10
C ALA A 313 28.51 0.63 14.37
N VAL A 314 27.18 0.72 14.46
CA VAL A 314 26.27 -0.18 13.73
C VAL A 314 26.38 0.03 12.23
N PHE A 315 26.41 1.28 11.75
CA PHE A 315 26.60 1.54 10.33
C PHE A 315 27.99 1.13 9.84
N ALA A 316 29.04 1.35 10.64
CA ALA A 316 30.37 0.85 10.34
C ALA A 316 30.39 -0.68 10.26
N ALA A 317 29.66 -1.38 11.15
CA ALA A 317 29.52 -2.84 11.11
C ALA A 317 28.75 -3.32 9.88
N ILE A 318 27.67 -2.64 9.47
CA ILE A 318 26.93 -2.96 8.24
C ILE A 318 27.82 -2.73 7.01
N ILE A 319 28.55 -1.61 6.95
CA ILE A 319 29.46 -1.30 5.83
C ILE A 319 30.61 -2.31 5.78
N TYR A 320 31.24 -2.60 6.92
CA TYR A 320 32.30 -3.60 7.02
C TYR A 320 31.79 -5.00 6.64
N GLY A 321 30.63 -5.40 7.16
CA GLY A 321 29.98 -6.66 6.82
C GLY A 321 29.65 -6.74 5.33
N THR A 322 29.18 -5.65 4.71
CA THR A 322 28.93 -5.57 3.27
C THR A 322 30.23 -5.74 2.49
N LYS A 323 31.31 -5.07 2.89
CA LYS A 323 32.63 -5.23 2.28
C LYS A 323 33.10 -6.67 2.33
N VAL A 324 32.94 -7.35 3.47
CA VAL A 324 33.37 -8.74 3.67
C VAL A 324 32.48 -9.73 2.91
N LEU A 325 31.16 -9.63 3.05
CA LEU A 325 30.20 -10.57 2.45
C LEU A 325 30.11 -10.45 0.93
N PHE A 326 30.39 -9.28 0.37
CA PHE A 326 30.33 -9.01 -1.07
C PHE A 326 31.69 -8.66 -1.69
N THR A 327 32.80 -8.93 -0.99
CA THR A 327 34.19 -8.68 -1.43
C THR A 327 34.32 -7.42 -2.29
N LEU A 328 34.05 -6.27 -1.67
CA LEU A 328 34.12 -4.97 -2.34
C LEU A 328 35.57 -4.52 -2.45
N GLU A 329 36.12 -4.52 -3.66
CA GLU A 329 37.46 -3.99 -3.95
C GLU A 329 37.34 -2.76 -4.84
N ILE A 330 38.08 -1.70 -4.48
CA ILE A 330 38.08 -0.44 -5.21
C ILE A 330 39.29 -0.46 -6.15
N ASP A 331 39.02 -0.40 -7.45
CA ASP A 331 40.03 -0.18 -8.46
C ASP A 331 40.11 1.32 -8.75
N TRP A 332 41.15 1.96 -8.24
CA TRP A 332 41.37 3.40 -8.40
C TRP A 332 41.80 3.79 -9.82
N GLU A 333 42.43 2.88 -10.57
CA GLU A 333 42.87 3.14 -11.94
C GLU A 333 41.68 3.10 -12.89
N ALA A 334 40.84 2.07 -12.77
CA ALA A 334 39.63 1.91 -13.58
C ALA A 334 38.43 2.73 -13.06
N LYS A 335 38.57 3.42 -11.91
CA LYS A 335 37.47 4.09 -11.18
C LYS A 335 36.23 3.19 -11.05
N SER A 336 36.45 1.91 -10.74
CA SER A 336 35.40 0.89 -10.69
C SER A 336 35.42 0.14 -9.35
N ILE A 337 34.30 -0.49 -9.01
CA ILE A 337 34.18 -1.30 -7.80
C ILE A 337 33.86 -2.72 -8.21
N THR A 338 34.75 -3.66 -7.91
CA THR A 338 34.45 -5.08 -8.11
C THR A 338 33.63 -5.58 -6.91
N SER A 339 32.65 -6.44 -7.18
CA SER A 339 31.78 -7.00 -6.14
C SER A 339 31.49 -8.46 -6.47
N LYS A 340 31.68 -9.34 -5.50
CA LYS A 340 31.42 -10.79 -5.62
C LYS A 340 30.88 -11.34 -4.31
N THR A 341 29.94 -12.27 -4.39
CA THR A 341 29.41 -12.93 -3.19
C THR A 341 30.48 -13.83 -2.56
N ALA A 342 30.85 -13.57 -1.30
CA ALA A 342 31.94 -14.23 -0.60
C ALA A 342 31.49 -15.42 0.27
N PHE A 343 30.20 -15.76 0.22
CA PHE A 343 29.60 -16.87 0.97
C PHE A 343 28.89 -17.85 0.03
N THR A 344 28.71 -19.09 0.48
CA THR A 344 28.06 -20.15 -0.30
C THR A 344 26.56 -20.24 0.00
N GLN A 345 25.81 -20.89 -0.89
CA GLN A 345 24.39 -21.17 -0.70
C GLN A 345 24.12 -21.97 0.59
N GLN A 346 25.00 -22.92 0.92
CA GLN A 346 24.90 -23.71 2.15
C GLN A 346 25.17 -22.85 3.39
N GLN A 347 26.16 -21.96 3.36
CA GLN A 347 26.44 -21.01 4.45
C GLN A 347 25.24 -20.09 4.67
N PHE A 348 24.61 -19.59 3.60
CA PHE A 348 23.39 -18.79 3.70
C PHE A 348 22.22 -19.56 4.29
N GLY A 349 21.97 -20.80 3.85
CA GLY A 349 20.92 -21.65 4.42
C GLY A 349 21.14 -21.93 5.92
N ASN A 350 22.39 -22.17 6.34
CA ASN A 350 22.73 -22.34 7.75
C ASN A 350 22.53 -21.05 8.56
N TRP A 351 22.91 -19.90 7.99
CA TRP A 351 22.64 -18.59 8.59
C TRP A 351 21.15 -18.31 8.72
N LEU A 352 20.35 -18.65 7.70
CA LEU A 352 18.90 -18.46 7.72
C LEU A 352 18.24 -19.28 8.83
N LYS A 353 18.66 -20.54 9.00
CA LYS A 353 18.25 -21.38 10.14
C LYS A 353 18.62 -20.74 11.48
N LEU A 354 19.80 -20.15 11.58
CA LEU A 354 20.27 -19.48 12.80
C LEU A 354 19.48 -18.21 13.11
N VAL A 355 19.05 -17.43 12.10
CA VAL A 355 18.42 -16.11 12.28
C VAL A 355 16.89 -16.17 12.38
N THR A 356 16.24 -17.16 11.76
CA THR A 356 14.76 -17.26 11.75
C THR A 356 14.17 -17.36 13.15
N GLY A 357 14.71 -18.22 14.02
CA GLY A 357 14.23 -18.35 15.40
C GLY A 357 14.43 -17.07 16.24
N PRO A 358 15.66 -16.51 16.32
CA PRO A 358 15.93 -15.28 17.04
C PRO A 358 15.10 -14.08 16.58
N THR A 359 14.83 -13.92 15.28
CA THR A 359 13.98 -12.82 14.78
C THR A 359 12.54 -12.93 15.27
N ILE A 360 11.98 -14.14 15.36
CA ILE A 360 10.67 -14.37 15.98
C ILE A 360 10.71 -13.98 17.46
N TRP A 361 11.75 -14.39 18.19
CA TRP A 361 11.90 -14.05 19.62
C TRP A 361 12.11 -12.56 19.88
N VAL A 362 12.85 -11.86 19.02
CA VAL A 362 12.93 -10.39 19.05
C VAL A 362 11.54 -9.80 18.85
N GLY A 363 10.74 -10.37 17.94
CA GLY A 363 9.33 -10.02 17.77
C GLY A 363 8.52 -10.19 19.05
N VAL A 364 8.58 -11.39 19.66
CA VAL A 364 7.88 -11.72 20.92
C VAL A 364 8.27 -10.75 22.04
N LEU A 365 9.57 -10.55 22.28
CA LEU A 365 10.07 -9.69 23.35
C LEU A 365 9.70 -8.23 23.12
N SER A 366 9.82 -7.76 21.87
CA SER A 366 9.48 -6.39 21.51
C SER A 366 7.98 -6.11 21.63
N LEU A 367 7.11 -7.03 21.18
CA LEU A 367 5.66 -6.90 21.35
C LEU A 367 5.27 -6.93 22.83
N THR A 368 5.83 -7.88 23.59
CA THR A 368 5.58 -7.99 25.04
C THR A 368 5.92 -6.69 25.75
N TRP A 369 7.06 -6.07 25.40
CA TRP A 369 7.43 -4.77 25.95
C TRP A 369 6.39 -3.68 25.65
N GLU A 370 5.94 -3.55 24.40
CA GLU A 370 4.94 -2.53 24.04
C GLU A 370 3.58 -2.80 24.71
N VAL A 371 3.17 -4.07 24.84
CA VAL A 371 1.93 -4.47 25.53
C VAL A 371 2.01 -4.12 27.02
N VAL A 372 3.11 -4.45 27.70
CA VAL A 372 3.31 -4.15 29.13
C VAL A 372 3.43 -2.64 29.36
N ALA A 373 4.17 -1.92 28.51
CA ALA A 373 4.29 -0.47 28.59
C ALA A 373 2.92 0.23 28.42
N ALA A 374 2.09 -0.23 27.48
CA ALA A 374 0.73 0.27 27.30
C ALA A 374 -0.16 -0.03 28.51
N MET A 375 -0.03 -1.23 29.10
CA MET A 375 -0.76 -1.62 30.32
C MET A 375 -0.42 -0.69 31.50
N LEU A 376 0.87 -0.46 31.74
CA LEU A 376 1.34 0.44 32.81
C LEU A 376 0.82 1.86 32.59
N GLY A 377 0.78 2.32 31.33
CA GLY A 377 0.15 3.59 30.97
C GLY A 377 -1.32 3.66 31.40
N CYS A 378 -2.09 2.61 31.15
CA CYS A 378 -3.51 2.53 31.50
C CYS A 378 -3.75 2.55 33.02
N VAL A 379 -2.86 1.94 33.80
CA VAL A 379 -2.95 1.90 35.27
C VAL A 379 -2.65 3.28 35.91
N CYS A 380 -1.83 4.10 35.25
CA CYS A 380 -1.43 5.43 35.70
C CYS A 380 -2.48 6.53 35.47
N VAL A 381 -3.62 6.20 34.87
CA VAL A 381 -4.71 7.13 34.56
C VAL A 381 -5.43 7.62 35.82
N ARG A 382 -5.89 8.88 35.87
CA ARG A 382 -6.71 9.37 37.00
C ARG A 382 -8.18 8.93 36.86
N GLY A 383 -8.74 8.37 37.93
CA GLY A 383 -10.15 7.95 38.03
C GLY A 383 -10.39 6.45 37.78
N CYS A 384 -11.20 5.82 38.64
CA CYS A 384 -11.42 4.36 38.63
C CYS A 384 -12.11 3.86 37.34
N LEU A 385 -13.17 4.55 36.89
CA LEU A 385 -13.92 4.19 35.68
C LEU A 385 -13.05 4.29 34.41
N TRP A 386 -12.22 5.34 34.31
CA TRP A 386 -11.32 5.55 33.17
C TRP A 386 -10.17 4.54 33.14
N LYS A 387 -9.66 4.14 34.32
CA LYS A 387 -8.70 3.03 34.43
C LYS A 387 -9.30 1.72 33.93
N LEU A 388 -10.48 1.35 34.41
CA LEU A 388 -11.16 0.11 34.01
C LEU A 388 -11.42 0.10 32.50
N TRP A 389 -11.93 1.22 31.96
CA TRP A 389 -12.18 1.37 30.54
C TRP A 389 -10.89 1.25 29.69
N GLY A 390 -9.82 1.95 30.10
CA GLY A 390 -8.51 1.87 29.45
C GLY A 390 -7.93 0.46 29.46
N LEU A 391 -8.08 -0.27 30.57
CA LEU A 391 -7.65 -1.67 30.70
C LEU A 391 -8.45 -2.61 29.79
N VAL A 392 -9.77 -2.43 29.67
CA VAL A 392 -10.59 -3.22 28.73
C VAL A 392 -10.16 -2.97 27.28
N GLN A 393 -10.00 -1.70 26.90
CA GLN A 393 -9.55 -1.34 25.55
C GLN A 393 -8.14 -1.89 25.26
N TRP A 394 -7.23 -1.78 26.23
CA TRP A 394 -5.89 -2.36 26.14
C TRP A 394 -5.96 -3.88 25.98
N ALA A 395 -6.76 -4.59 26.78
CA ALA A 395 -6.86 -6.05 26.75
C ALA A 395 -7.35 -6.56 25.39
N VAL A 396 -8.36 -5.89 24.80
CA VAL A 396 -8.88 -6.24 23.47
C VAL A 396 -7.80 -6.04 22.40
N ILE A 397 -7.14 -4.89 22.39
CA ILE A 397 -6.13 -4.55 21.37
C ILE A 397 -4.87 -5.40 21.52
N ALA A 398 -4.41 -5.63 22.75
CA ALA A 398 -3.28 -6.51 23.03
C ALA A 398 -3.58 -7.95 22.60
N SER A 399 -4.79 -8.45 22.88
CA SER A 399 -5.20 -9.80 22.45
C SER A 399 -5.23 -9.91 20.92
N ALA A 400 -5.82 -8.91 20.24
CA ALA A 400 -5.83 -8.86 18.78
C ALA A 400 -4.40 -8.81 18.21
N ALA A 401 -3.52 -7.99 18.79
CA ALA A 401 -2.13 -7.88 18.35
C ALA A 401 -1.34 -9.18 18.54
N VAL A 402 -1.49 -9.85 19.68
CA VAL A 402 -0.86 -11.15 19.94
C VAL A 402 -1.40 -12.21 18.97
N ALA A 403 -2.71 -12.23 18.70
CA ALA A 403 -3.30 -13.16 17.75
C ALA A 403 -2.78 -12.95 16.33
N VAL A 404 -2.80 -11.71 15.82
CA VAL A 404 -2.29 -11.33 14.49
C VAL A 404 -0.80 -11.66 14.36
N PHE A 405 0.00 -11.34 15.39
CA PHE A 405 1.40 -11.70 15.41
C PHE A 405 1.58 -13.23 15.35
N ALA A 406 0.88 -13.99 16.19
CA ALA A 406 1.01 -15.44 16.24
C ALA A 406 0.69 -16.10 14.89
N ILE A 407 -0.46 -15.77 14.27
CA ILE A 407 -0.82 -16.31 12.95
C ILE A 407 0.18 -15.88 11.87
N SER A 408 0.80 -14.69 12.00
CA SER A 408 1.77 -14.20 11.03
C SER A 408 3.11 -14.92 11.04
N VAL A 409 3.44 -15.62 12.14
CA VAL A 409 4.66 -16.42 12.23
C VAL A 409 4.59 -17.62 11.27
N VAL A 410 3.39 -18.12 10.94
CA VAL A 410 3.20 -19.26 10.02
C VAL A 410 3.79 -18.97 8.63
N PRO A 411 3.28 -17.98 7.85
CA PRO A 411 3.83 -17.66 6.54
C PRO A 411 5.21 -17.01 6.60
N TYR A 412 5.63 -16.45 7.74
CA TYR A 412 7.01 -16.00 7.91
C TYR A 412 7.99 -17.18 7.98
N SER A 413 7.63 -18.23 8.72
CA SER A 413 8.47 -19.42 8.90
C SER A 413 8.46 -20.36 7.71
N SER A 414 7.47 -20.26 6.80
CA SER A 414 7.35 -21.14 5.64
C SER A 414 8.51 -20.98 4.65
N MET A 415 9.30 -19.91 4.78
CA MET A 415 10.56 -19.71 4.06
C MET A 415 11.63 -20.77 4.41
N GLU A 416 11.52 -21.40 5.58
CA GLU A 416 12.40 -22.48 6.03
C GLU A 416 11.57 -23.66 6.52
N GLN A 417 11.50 -24.72 5.72
CA GLN A 417 10.63 -25.88 5.93
C GLN A 417 10.82 -26.55 7.31
N VAL A 418 12.02 -26.43 7.91
CA VAL A 418 12.38 -26.97 9.23
C VAL A 418 11.73 -26.20 10.39
N TYR A 419 11.46 -24.91 10.25
CA TYR A 419 10.82 -24.11 11.31
C TYR A 419 9.30 -24.12 11.19
N SER A 420 8.75 -24.29 9.99
CA SER A 420 7.32 -24.48 9.78
C SER A 420 6.75 -25.67 10.56
N SER A 421 7.54 -26.73 10.79
CA SER A 421 7.12 -27.91 11.56
C SER A 421 7.17 -27.71 13.08
N LYS A 422 7.95 -26.73 13.57
CA LYS A 422 8.09 -26.42 15.00
C LYS A 422 7.00 -25.47 15.53
N ILE A 423 6.18 -24.89 14.65
CA ILE A 423 5.06 -24.04 15.07
C ILE A 423 3.97 -24.91 15.71
N LEU A 424 3.45 -24.42 16.84
CA LEU A 424 2.32 -24.99 17.56
C LEU A 424 1.16 -25.34 16.58
N PRO A 425 0.63 -26.57 16.60
CA PRO A 425 -0.46 -26.99 15.72
C PRO A 425 -1.68 -26.06 15.78
N GLU A 426 -1.99 -25.51 16.96
CA GLU A 426 -3.10 -24.60 17.19
C GLU A 426 -2.94 -23.29 16.41
N VAL A 427 -1.70 -22.78 16.31
CA VAL A 427 -1.41 -21.56 15.54
C VAL A 427 -1.54 -21.83 14.04
N ARG A 428 -1.15 -23.02 13.57
CA ARG A 428 -1.35 -23.43 12.18
C ARG A 428 -2.83 -23.59 11.83
N GLN A 429 -3.61 -24.18 12.73
CA GLN A 429 -5.06 -24.29 12.58
C GLN A 429 -5.74 -22.91 12.60
N ALA A 430 -5.32 -22.01 13.49
CA ALA A 430 -5.82 -20.64 13.51
C ALA A 430 -5.50 -19.91 12.20
N TYR A 431 -4.29 -20.08 11.65
CA TYR A 431 -3.91 -19.54 10.34
C TYR A 431 -4.81 -20.09 9.22
N SER A 432 -5.06 -21.40 9.16
CA SER A 432 -5.91 -21.99 8.11
C SER A 432 -7.36 -21.51 8.16
N LEU A 433 -7.87 -21.13 9.33
CA LEU A 433 -9.22 -20.55 9.48
C LEU A 433 -9.31 -19.13 8.91
N VAL A 434 -8.20 -18.38 8.95
CA VAL A 434 -8.17 -16.96 8.53
C VAL A 434 -7.54 -16.74 7.15
N GLU A 435 -6.98 -17.78 6.53
CA GLU A 435 -6.29 -17.73 5.24
C GLU A 435 -7.19 -17.14 4.13
N ARG A 436 -8.48 -17.52 4.12
CA ARG A 436 -9.47 -16.99 3.15
C ARG A 436 -9.61 -15.47 3.23
N TYR A 437 -9.43 -14.88 4.40
CA TYR A 437 -9.55 -13.44 4.62
C TYR A 437 -8.25 -12.68 4.27
N ARG A 438 -7.17 -13.40 3.90
CA ARG A 438 -5.83 -12.87 3.63
C ARG A 438 -5.33 -11.89 4.71
N LEU A 439 -5.65 -12.20 5.97
CA LEU A 439 -5.24 -11.37 7.11
C LEU A 439 -3.73 -11.33 7.29
N VAL A 440 -3.04 -12.40 6.88
CA VAL A 440 -1.58 -12.46 6.85
C VAL A 440 -1.11 -13.24 5.63
N SER A 441 -0.07 -12.72 4.95
CA SER A 441 0.56 -13.35 3.78
C SER A 441 2.07 -13.57 3.95
N ALA A 442 2.62 -14.43 3.07
CA ALA A 442 4.06 -14.54 2.83
C ALA A 442 4.47 -13.56 1.71
N TYR A 443 5.70 -13.04 1.76
CA TYR A 443 6.20 -12.05 0.80
C TYR A 443 7.50 -12.53 0.16
N SER A 444 7.55 -12.59 -1.17
CA SER A 444 8.68 -13.11 -1.94
C SER A 444 8.88 -12.36 -3.27
N LEU A 445 8.78 -11.03 -3.20
CA LEU A 445 8.87 -10.13 -4.35
C LEU A 445 10.18 -10.32 -5.10
N ASP A 446 10.08 -10.55 -6.42
CA ASP A 446 11.20 -10.71 -7.37
C ASP A 446 12.24 -11.76 -6.93
N SER A 447 11.80 -12.80 -6.22
CA SER A 447 12.71 -13.83 -5.70
C SER A 447 13.49 -14.56 -6.79
N ARG A 448 12.90 -14.80 -7.96
CA ARG A 448 13.57 -15.31 -9.17
C ARG A 448 13.60 -14.24 -10.24
N MET A 449 14.79 -13.93 -10.74
CA MET A 449 14.92 -13.03 -11.88
C MET A 449 14.46 -13.71 -13.16
N THR A 450 13.59 -13.03 -13.89
CA THR A 450 13.15 -13.39 -15.23
C THR A 450 13.89 -12.51 -16.24
N GLY A 451 13.80 -12.85 -17.54
CA GLY A 451 14.34 -12.00 -18.60
C GLY A 451 15.87 -11.94 -18.72
N VAL A 452 16.60 -12.90 -18.14
CA VAL A 452 18.09 -12.93 -18.21
C VAL A 452 18.57 -12.99 -19.66
N ASP A 453 17.89 -13.77 -20.51
CA ASP A 453 18.16 -13.92 -21.95
C ASP A 453 17.23 -13.07 -22.81
N GLY A 454 16.78 -11.92 -22.27
CA GLY A 454 15.75 -11.08 -22.86
C GLY A 454 14.38 -11.34 -22.26
N ARG A 455 13.60 -10.27 -22.13
CA ARG A 455 12.23 -10.34 -21.61
C ARG A 455 11.33 -11.04 -22.63
N SER A 456 10.70 -12.12 -22.23
CA SER A 456 9.60 -12.71 -23.00
C SER A 456 8.39 -11.80 -23.01
N GLU A 457 7.81 -11.57 -24.20
CA GLU A 457 6.62 -10.75 -24.37
C GLU A 457 5.70 -11.38 -25.41
N VAL A 458 4.42 -11.52 -25.07
CA VAL A 458 3.40 -12.05 -25.97
C VAL A 458 2.85 -10.91 -26.83
N VAL A 459 2.92 -11.08 -28.15
CA VAL A 459 2.37 -10.16 -29.15
C VAL A 459 1.15 -10.82 -29.79
N LEU A 460 -0.01 -10.16 -29.67
CA LEU A 460 -1.25 -10.59 -30.31
C LEU A 460 -1.32 -10.02 -31.72
N GLU A 461 -1.72 -10.84 -32.68
CA GLU A 461 -1.86 -10.46 -34.08
C GLU A 461 -3.23 -10.87 -34.61
N GLY A 462 -3.91 -9.94 -35.27
CA GLY A 462 -5.17 -10.18 -35.96
C GLY A 462 -5.03 -10.21 -37.47
N SER A 463 -5.95 -10.90 -38.13
CA SER A 463 -6.01 -10.95 -39.59
C SER A 463 -7.44 -11.10 -40.09
N MET A 464 -7.71 -10.52 -41.26
CA MET A 464 -8.99 -10.70 -41.98
C MET A 464 -8.93 -11.85 -42.99
N ASP A 465 -7.73 -12.20 -43.47
CA ASP A 465 -7.52 -13.12 -44.60
C ASP A 465 -6.55 -14.27 -44.31
N LYS A 466 -6.01 -14.34 -43.08
CA LYS A 466 -5.00 -15.29 -42.60
C LYS A 466 -3.59 -15.11 -43.23
N ASN A 467 -3.41 -14.18 -44.14
CA ASN A 467 -2.13 -13.92 -44.81
C ASN A 467 -1.45 -12.66 -44.26
N THR A 468 -2.23 -11.59 -44.09
CA THR A 468 -1.76 -10.32 -43.53
C THR A 468 -2.08 -10.24 -42.06
N TRP A 469 -1.04 -10.18 -41.23
CA TRP A 469 -1.16 -10.14 -39.77
C TRP A 469 -0.80 -8.74 -39.28
N THR A 470 -1.69 -8.16 -38.47
CA THR A 470 -1.50 -6.84 -37.86
C THR A 470 -1.42 -6.98 -36.35
N GLU A 471 -0.36 -6.44 -35.76
CA GLU A 471 -0.16 -6.46 -34.30
C GLU A 471 -1.22 -5.61 -33.59
N ILE A 472 -1.73 -6.14 -32.49
CA ILE A 472 -2.62 -5.43 -31.57
C ILE A 472 -1.75 -4.81 -30.46
N GLU A 473 -1.55 -3.49 -30.55
CA GLU A 473 -0.77 -2.75 -29.57
C GLU A 473 -1.56 -2.49 -28.28
N PHE A 474 -0.90 -2.71 -27.14
CA PHE A 474 -1.46 -2.47 -25.80
C PHE A 474 -1.00 -1.10 -25.28
N MET A 475 -1.83 -0.44 -24.46
CA MET A 475 -1.53 0.87 -23.89
C MET A 475 -0.29 0.90 -22.98
N TYR A 476 -0.03 -0.17 -22.21
CA TYR A 476 0.90 -0.07 -21.08
C TYR A 476 2.09 -1.04 -21.15
N LYS A 477 1.86 -2.31 -21.52
CA LYS A 477 2.98 -3.26 -21.69
C LYS A 477 3.85 -2.88 -22.90
N PRO A 478 5.13 -3.30 -22.92
CA PRO A 478 5.96 -3.20 -24.11
C PRO A 478 5.33 -3.89 -25.35
N GLY A 479 5.57 -3.29 -26.50
CA GLY A 479 5.08 -3.76 -27.80
C GLY A 479 5.85 -3.06 -28.92
N ASN A 480 5.36 -1.91 -29.35
CA ASN A 480 6.04 -1.11 -30.37
C ASN A 480 7.47 -0.71 -29.93
N VAL A 481 8.46 -1.06 -30.75
CA VAL A 481 9.88 -0.85 -30.44
C VAL A 481 10.30 0.62 -30.41
N GLY A 482 9.58 1.48 -31.15
CA GLY A 482 9.84 2.92 -31.23
C GLY A 482 9.23 3.73 -30.08
N VAL A 483 8.37 3.12 -29.26
CA VAL A 483 7.60 3.84 -28.23
C VAL A 483 8.29 3.74 -26.87
N ALA A 484 8.41 4.88 -26.20
CA ALA A 484 8.92 4.96 -24.84
C ALA A 484 7.99 4.24 -23.86
N PRO A 485 8.50 3.50 -22.87
CA PRO A 485 7.67 2.93 -21.81
C PRO A 485 6.83 3.99 -21.10
N PRO A 486 5.55 3.75 -20.75
CA PRO A 486 4.69 4.79 -20.18
C PRO A 486 4.87 4.96 -18.67
N VAL A 487 4.47 6.13 -18.16
CA VAL A 487 4.34 6.40 -16.71
C VAL A 487 2.89 6.20 -16.29
N VAL A 488 2.60 5.09 -15.60
CA VAL A 488 1.21 4.69 -15.29
C VAL A 488 0.90 4.68 -13.80
N ALA A 489 1.90 4.55 -12.94
CA ALA A 489 1.70 4.56 -11.49
C ALA A 489 0.94 5.83 -11.06
N PRO A 490 -0.06 5.73 -10.16
CA PRO A 490 -0.40 4.58 -9.32
C PRO A 490 -1.45 3.62 -9.91
N HIS A 491 -1.83 3.75 -11.18
CA HIS A 491 -2.72 2.79 -11.83
C HIS A 491 -2.03 1.44 -11.98
N GLN A 492 -2.79 0.36 -11.76
CA GLN A 492 -2.36 -1.02 -11.96
C GLN A 492 -3.13 -1.63 -13.13
N PRO A 493 -2.56 -1.63 -14.35
CA PRO A 493 -3.13 -2.33 -15.50
C PRO A 493 -3.03 -3.84 -15.28
N ARG A 494 -4.15 -4.49 -14.97
CA ARG A 494 -4.18 -5.91 -14.56
C ARG A 494 -3.96 -6.83 -15.75
N LEU A 495 -4.52 -6.50 -16.93
CA LEU A 495 -4.36 -7.28 -18.15
C LEU A 495 -2.90 -7.26 -18.64
N ASP A 496 -2.32 -6.07 -18.85
CA ASP A 496 -0.92 -5.90 -19.28
C ASP A 496 0.07 -6.57 -18.34
N TRP A 497 -0.17 -6.46 -17.02
CA TRP A 497 0.69 -7.12 -16.05
C TRP A 497 0.57 -8.65 -16.12
N LEU A 498 -0.64 -9.19 -16.28
CA LEU A 498 -0.83 -10.63 -16.38
C LEU A 498 -0.28 -11.20 -17.70
N MET A 499 -0.32 -10.43 -18.80
CA MET A 499 0.36 -10.77 -20.06
C MET A 499 1.86 -10.98 -19.85
N SER A 500 2.52 -10.10 -19.09
CA SER A 500 3.96 -10.25 -18.78
C SER A 500 4.30 -11.49 -17.95
N GLN A 501 3.35 -11.98 -17.14
CA GLN A 501 3.50 -13.24 -16.40
C GLN A 501 3.21 -14.45 -17.29
N ALA A 502 2.18 -14.39 -18.14
CA ALA A 502 1.85 -15.46 -19.07
C ALA A 502 2.97 -15.71 -20.09
N ALA A 503 3.71 -14.67 -20.49
CA ALA A 503 4.87 -14.80 -21.36
C ALA A 503 6.01 -15.70 -20.80
N GLN A 504 5.98 -16.02 -19.51
CA GLN A 504 6.96 -16.89 -18.85
C GLN A 504 6.50 -18.36 -18.78
N GLY A 505 5.24 -18.64 -19.12
CA GLY A 505 4.64 -19.98 -19.12
C GLY A 505 4.10 -20.36 -20.50
N LEU A 506 3.33 -21.45 -20.56
CA LEU A 506 2.66 -21.87 -21.80
C LEU A 506 1.24 -21.27 -21.88
N ALA A 507 0.77 -20.95 -23.08
CA ALA A 507 -0.56 -20.38 -23.28
C ALA A 507 -1.69 -21.31 -22.82
N GLU A 508 -1.53 -22.62 -23.01
CA GLU A 508 -2.47 -23.66 -22.55
C GLU A 508 -2.64 -23.70 -21.02
N GLN A 509 -1.72 -23.07 -20.27
CA GLN A 509 -1.80 -22.98 -18.81
C GLN A 509 -2.61 -21.76 -18.34
N SER A 510 -3.07 -20.90 -19.27
CA SER A 510 -3.74 -19.62 -18.96
C SER A 510 -5.16 -19.57 -19.54
N PRO A 511 -6.18 -20.09 -18.83
CA PRO A 511 -7.58 -20.06 -19.27
C PRO A 511 -8.06 -18.66 -19.68
N TRP A 512 -7.66 -17.64 -18.92
CA TRP A 512 -8.02 -16.25 -19.19
C TRP A 512 -7.51 -15.75 -20.55
N PHE A 513 -6.39 -16.28 -21.07
CA PHE A 513 -5.83 -15.87 -22.35
C PHE A 513 -6.68 -16.39 -23.52
N THR A 514 -7.10 -17.66 -23.45
CA THR A 514 -8.06 -18.22 -24.42
C THR A 514 -9.37 -17.43 -24.43
N SER A 515 -9.86 -17.03 -23.26
CA SER A 515 -11.05 -16.18 -23.15
C SER A 515 -10.83 -14.80 -23.78
N LEU A 516 -9.68 -14.16 -23.52
CA LEU A 516 -9.29 -12.90 -24.16
C LEU A 516 -9.33 -13.00 -25.69
N VAL A 517 -8.71 -14.05 -26.26
CA VAL A 517 -8.72 -14.30 -27.71
C VAL A 517 -10.15 -14.45 -28.24
N HIS A 518 -10.99 -15.19 -27.53
CA HIS A 518 -12.40 -15.37 -27.89
C HIS A 518 -13.17 -14.03 -27.90
N CYS A 519 -13.06 -13.22 -26.84
CA CYS A 519 -13.72 -11.91 -26.76
C CYS A 519 -13.25 -10.95 -27.86
N LEU A 520 -11.96 -10.99 -28.21
CA LEU A 520 -11.42 -10.15 -29.30
C LEU A 520 -11.94 -10.59 -30.68
N LEU A 521 -12.07 -11.89 -30.95
CA LEU A 521 -12.71 -12.40 -32.18
C LEU A 521 -14.19 -12.01 -32.27
N GLN A 522 -14.88 -11.90 -31.13
CA GLN A 522 -16.26 -11.42 -31.07
C GLN A 522 -16.36 -9.90 -31.26
N GLY A 523 -15.26 -9.16 -31.08
CA GLY A 523 -15.26 -7.70 -31.13
C GLY A 523 -15.86 -7.05 -29.89
N ASP A 524 -15.73 -7.68 -28.71
CA ASP A 524 -16.20 -7.11 -27.45
C ASP A 524 -15.54 -5.75 -27.18
N LYS A 525 -16.37 -4.70 -27.10
CA LYS A 525 -15.88 -3.32 -26.96
C LYS A 525 -15.27 -3.03 -25.59
N ASP A 526 -15.77 -3.66 -24.53
CA ASP A 526 -15.26 -3.45 -23.18
C ASP A 526 -13.92 -4.17 -22.98
N VAL A 527 -13.70 -5.32 -23.62
CA VAL A 527 -12.40 -6.01 -23.67
C VAL A 527 -11.40 -5.25 -24.54
N VAL A 528 -11.81 -4.77 -25.73
CA VAL A 528 -10.95 -3.92 -26.58
C VAL A 528 -10.48 -2.68 -25.83
N ARG A 529 -11.34 -2.05 -25.03
CA ARG A 529 -10.98 -0.87 -24.20
C ARG A 529 -9.92 -1.15 -23.13
N LEU A 530 -9.78 -2.39 -22.66
CA LEU A 530 -8.68 -2.76 -21.76
C LEU A 530 -7.33 -2.67 -22.46
N ILE A 531 -7.30 -3.03 -23.75
CA ILE A 531 -6.10 -3.02 -24.58
C ILE A 531 -5.83 -1.59 -25.06
N GLN A 532 -6.87 -0.92 -25.57
CA GLN A 532 -6.78 0.41 -26.14
C GLN A 532 -8.07 1.22 -25.90
N THR A 533 -7.95 2.29 -25.09
CA THR A 533 -9.08 3.19 -24.81
C THR A 533 -9.42 4.09 -26.02
N ASP A 534 -8.42 4.46 -26.81
CA ASP A 534 -8.62 5.22 -28.05
C ASP A 534 -8.92 4.28 -29.23
N SER A 535 -10.19 4.17 -29.61
CA SER A 535 -10.62 3.28 -30.71
C SER A 535 -9.90 3.55 -32.04
N ALA A 536 -9.38 4.76 -32.27
CA ALA A 536 -8.64 5.06 -33.50
C ALA A 536 -7.27 4.34 -33.58
N GLN A 537 -6.68 4.01 -32.43
CA GLN A 537 -5.41 3.27 -32.34
C GLN A 537 -5.60 1.75 -32.40
N TYR A 538 -6.83 1.24 -32.27
CA TYR A 538 -7.11 -0.18 -32.38
C TYR A 538 -7.29 -0.59 -33.86
N PRO A 539 -6.45 -1.49 -34.42
CA PRO A 539 -6.45 -1.78 -35.86
C PRO A 539 -7.76 -2.37 -36.39
N PHE A 540 -8.50 -3.07 -35.53
CA PHE A 540 -9.75 -3.77 -35.85
C PHE A 540 -10.99 -3.04 -35.34
N SER A 541 -10.93 -1.70 -35.27
CA SER A 541 -12.04 -0.87 -34.74
C SER A 541 -13.26 -0.83 -35.66
N GLN A 542 -13.07 -1.01 -36.97
CA GLN A 542 -14.16 -1.03 -37.96
C GLN A 542 -14.87 -2.38 -38.04
N ALA A 543 -14.11 -3.48 -37.91
CA ALA A 543 -14.62 -4.85 -37.89
C ALA A 543 -13.67 -5.73 -37.08
N PRO A 544 -14.19 -6.69 -36.27
CA PRO A 544 -13.34 -7.60 -35.50
C PRO A 544 -12.49 -8.48 -36.42
N PRO A 545 -11.30 -8.93 -35.96
CA PRO A 545 -10.46 -9.83 -36.73
C PRO A 545 -11.15 -11.19 -36.94
N VAL A 546 -11.01 -11.77 -38.13
CA VAL A 546 -11.52 -13.12 -38.44
C VAL A 546 -10.61 -14.19 -37.83
N TYR A 547 -9.31 -13.91 -37.80
CA TYR A 547 -8.28 -14.77 -37.24
C TYR A 547 -7.48 -14.03 -36.18
N LEU A 548 -7.13 -14.73 -35.10
CA LEU A 548 -6.18 -14.27 -34.10
C LEU A 548 -5.11 -15.34 -33.87
N ARG A 549 -3.89 -14.90 -33.65
CA ARG A 549 -2.78 -15.73 -33.16
C ARG A 549 -1.95 -14.93 -32.15
N ALA A 550 -1.04 -15.61 -31.47
CA ALA A 550 -0.07 -14.94 -30.62
C ALA A 550 1.33 -15.50 -30.84
N SER A 551 2.31 -14.60 -30.86
CA SER A 551 3.72 -14.93 -31.00
C SER A 551 4.50 -14.48 -29.78
N LEU A 552 5.47 -15.29 -29.38
CA LEU A 552 6.40 -14.96 -28.31
C LEU A 552 7.63 -14.29 -28.91
N TYR A 553 7.97 -13.12 -28.39
CA TYR A 553 9.17 -12.38 -28.73
C TYR A 553 10.04 -12.21 -27.51
N ARG A 554 11.35 -12.07 -27.72
CA ARG A 554 12.29 -11.63 -26.69
C ARG A 554 12.64 -10.18 -26.93
N TYR A 555 12.47 -9.35 -25.90
CA TYR A 555 12.74 -7.93 -25.92
C TYR A 555 13.97 -7.60 -25.08
N TRP A 556 14.76 -6.65 -25.57
CA TRP A 556 15.85 -6.01 -24.84
C TRP A 556 15.77 -4.51 -25.04
N PHE A 557 16.26 -3.73 -24.07
CA PHE A 557 16.50 -2.34 -24.31
C PHE A 557 17.60 -2.17 -25.36
N THR A 558 17.46 -1.12 -26.17
CA THR A 558 18.53 -0.68 -27.06
C THR A 558 19.71 -0.10 -26.28
N GLN A 559 20.87 -0.02 -26.92
CA GLN A 559 22.04 0.62 -26.34
C GLN A 559 22.11 2.10 -26.77
N THR A 560 22.73 2.93 -25.94
CA THR A 560 22.95 4.34 -26.25
C THR A 560 23.80 4.47 -27.51
N THR A 561 23.42 5.38 -28.41
CA THR A 561 24.21 5.73 -29.60
C THR A 561 25.51 6.42 -29.19
N GLN A 562 26.57 6.27 -29.99
CA GLN A 562 27.90 6.84 -29.68
C GLN A 562 27.88 8.37 -29.52
N ASP A 563 26.90 9.04 -30.14
CA ASP A 563 26.73 10.50 -30.12
C ASP A 563 26.05 11.02 -28.83
N GLY A 564 25.60 10.12 -27.93
CA GLY A 564 24.94 10.48 -26.67
C GLY A 564 23.50 11.01 -26.82
N SER A 565 22.91 10.90 -28.02
CA SER A 565 21.50 11.19 -28.25
C SER A 565 20.60 10.13 -27.58
N GLY A 566 19.33 10.48 -27.33
CA GLY A 566 18.33 9.51 -26.87
C GLY A 566 18.11 8.37 -27.88
N PRO A 567 17.47 7.27 -27.46
CA PRO A 567 17.20 6.13 -28.33
C PRO A 567 16.24 6.50 -29.47
N ASN A 568 16.56 6.11 -30.70
CA ASN A 568 15.61 6.15 -31.83
C ASN A 568 14.54 5.07 -31.69
N GLU A 569 14.95 3.87 -31.25
CA GLU A 569 14.08 2.80 -30.81
C GLU A 569 14.41 2.47 -29.35
N TRP A 570 13.40 2.29 -28.51
CA TRP A 570 13.57 1.98 -27.09
C TRP A 570 13.87 0.50 -26.87
N TRP A 571 13.37 -0.34 -27.76
CA TRP A 571 13.48 -1.79 -27.68
C TRP A 571 14.08 -2.37 -28.95
N ARG A 572 14.76 -3.50 -28.82
CA ARG A 572 14.97 -4.45 -29.92
C ARG A 572 14.25 -5.73 -29.56
N ARG A 573 13.71 -6.43 -30.55
CA ARG A 573 13.01 -7.70 -30.33
C ARG A 573 13.39 -8.74 -31.37
N ASP A 574 13.45 -9.98 -30.93
CA ASP A 574 13.66 -11.14 -31.78
C ASP A 574 12.48 -12.11 -31.61
N TYR A 575 11.99 -12.66 -32.72
CA TYR A 575 10.95 -13.70 -32.68
C TYR A 575 11.51 -14.96 -32.01
N SER A 576 10.74 -15.53 -31.08
CA SER A 576 11.11 -16.75 -30.38
C SER A 576 10.35 -17.95 -30.95
N GLU A 577 9.03 -17.98 -30.74
CA GLU A 577 8.18 -19.11 -31.11
C GLU A 577 6.70 -18.69 -31.20
N GLU A 578 5.87 -19.59 -31.72
CA GLU A 578 4.42 -19.41 -31.67
C GLU A 578 3.95 -19.64 -30.23
N PHE A 579 3.24 -18.66 -29.65
CA PHE A 579 2.70 -18.76 -28.30
C PHE A 579 1.28 -19.33 -28.31
N TYR A 580 0.48 -18.93 -29.29
CA TYR A 580 -0.91 -19.36 -29.44
C TYR A 580 -1.24 -19.51 -30.93
N PRO A 581 -1.81 -20.66 -31.33
CA PRO A 581 -2.03 -20.96 -32.75
C PRO A 581 -3.07 -20.03 -33.36
N ALA A 582 -3.03 -19.90 -34.69
CA ALA A 582 -4.05 -19.16 -35.43
C ALA A 582 -5.44 -19.82 -35.29
N VAL A 583 -6.37 -19.10 -34.67
CA VAL A 583 -7.75 -19.54 -34.43
C VAL A 583 -8.76 -18.56 -35.04
N GLN A 584 -9.99 -19.05 -35.23
CA GLN A 584 -11.14 -18.25 -35.69
C GLN A 584 -12.36 -18.60 -34.83
N LEU A 585 -13.35 -17.73 -34.83
CA LEU A 585 -14.61 -17.96 -34.11
C LEU A 585 -15.33 -19.20 -34.65
N GLY A 586 -15.80 -20.08 -33.75
CA GLY A 586 -16.44 -21.35 -34.12
C GLY A 586 -15.50 -22.41 -34.71
N GLY A 587 -14.18 -22.15 -34.76
CA GLY A 587 -13.18 -23.12 -35.20
C GLY A 587 -12.99 -24.26 -34.17
N PRO A 588 -12.67 -25.49 -34.62
CA PRO A 588 -12.60 -26.67 -33.74
C PRO A 588 -11.53 -26.53 -32.65
N THR A 589 -10.39 -25.90 -32.96
CA THR A 589 -9.29 -25.69 -32.01
C THR A 589 -9.70 -24.78 -30.85
N LEU A 590 -10.32 -23.63 -31.15
CA LEU A 590 -10.77 -22.68 -30.13
C LEU A 590 -11.89 -23.28 -29.28
N GLU A 591 -12.84 -23.96 -29.90
CA GLU A 591 -13.93 -24.66 -29.20
C GLU A 591 -13.40 -25.75 -28.26
N ALA A 592 -12.40 -26.52 -28.68
CA ALA A 592 -11.77 -27.53 -27.83
C ALA A 592 -11.12 -26.89 -26.58
N MET A 593 -10.37 -25.79 -26.76
CA MET A 593 -9.73 -25.06 -25.65
C MET A 593 -10.75 -24.42 -24.70
N LEU A 594 -11.80 -23.79 -25.23
CA LEU A 594 -12.88 -23.21 -24.42
C LEU A 594 -13.60 -24.28 -23.58
N ASN A 595 -13.84 -25.45 -24.16
CA ASN A 595 -14.44 -26.59 -23.45
C ASN A 595 -13.50 -27.15 -22.37
N GLN A 596 -12.22 -27.31 -22.69
CA GLN A 596 -11.20 -27.80 -21.75
C GLN A 596 -11.08 -26.92 -20.51
N HIS A 597 -11.16 -25.60 -20.69
CA HIS A 597 -11.08 -24.63 -19.60
C HIS A 597 -12.42 -24.33 -18.92
N GLY A 598 -13.52 -24.93 -19.38
CA GLY A 598 -14.86 -24.68 -18.83
C GLY A 598 -15.37 -23.26 -19.04
N LEU A 599 -14.87 -22.56 -20.07
CA LEU A 599 -15.25 -21.20 -20.43
C LEU A 599 -16.54 -21.13 -21.26
N LYS A 600 -16.98 -22.27 -21.79
CA LYS A 600 -18.24 -22.35 -22.54
C LYS A 600 -19.44 -22.23 -21.60
N GLU A 601 -20.32 -21.27 -21.91
CA GLU A 601 -21.48 -20.96 -21.09
C GLU A 601 -22.38 -22.18 -20.92
N LYS A 602 -22.65 -22.55 -19.66
CA LYS A 602 -23.68 -23.53 -19.32
C LYS A 602 -25.06 -22.88 -19.11
N PHE A 603 -25.11 -21.55 -19.00
CA PHE A 603 -26.31 -20.79 -18.64
C PHE A 603 -26.40 -19.47 -19.42
N PRO A 604 -27.60 -19.07 -19.86
CA PRO A 604 -27.79 -17.85 -20.64
C PRO A 604 -27.52 -16.59 -19.81
N ILE A 605 -27.00 -15.54 -20.46
CA ILE A 605 -26.86 -14.20 -19.90
C ILE A 605 -28.26 -13.69 -19.56
N GLN A 606 -28.50 -13.35 -18.28
CA GLN A 606 -29.75 -12.70 -17.91
C GLN A 606 -29.72 -11.22 -18.34
N PRO A 607 -30.85 -10.69 -18.85
CA PRO A 607 -30.91 -9.27 -19.18
C PRO A 607 -30.65 -8.43 -17.93
N SER A 608 -29.83 -7.39 -18.10
CA SER A 608 -29.50 -6.48 -17.00
C SER A 608 -30.79 -5.86 -16.44
N PRO A 609 -30.97 -5.84 -15.12
CA PRO A 609 -32.18 -5.27 -14.54
C PRO A 609 -32.26 -3.76 -14.79
N ASP A 610 -33.45 -3.26 -15.14
CA ASP A 610 -33.71 -1.83 -15.40
C ASP A 610 -33.91 -1.01 -14.10
N SER A 611 -33.18 -1.34 -13.03
CA SER A 611 -33.27 -0.61 -11.77
C SER A 611 -32.68 0.81 -11.91
N PRO A 612 -33.19 1.82 -11.19
CA PRO A 612 -32.64 3.18 -11.25
C PRO A 612 -31.16 3.23 -10.84
N LEU A 613 -30.74 2.33 -9.94
CA LEU A 613 -29.34 2.19 -9.55
C LEU A 613 -28.49 1.62 -10.69
N ALA A 614 -28.97 0.59 -11.39
CA ALA A 614 -28.30 0.05 -12.57
C ALA A 614 -28.12 1.11 -13.67
N GLN A 615 -29.14 1.95 -13.89
CA GLN A 615 -29.07 3.07 -14.84
C GLN A 615 -28.05 4.13 -14.41
N ALA A 616 -28.02 4.49 -13.12
CA ALA A 616 -27.03 5.44 -12.60
C ALA A 616 -25.59 4.90 -12.75
N LEU A 617 -25.36 3.62 -12.43
CA LEU A 617 -24.05 2.97 -12.62
C LEU A 617 -23.63 2.99 -14.09
N LYS A 618 -24.55 2.70 -15.02
CA LYS A 618 -24.30 2.76 -16.46
C LYS A 618 -23.94 4.17 -16.93
N GLN A 619 -24.60 5.21 -16.40
CA GLN A 619 -24.27 6.60 -16.70
C GLN A 619 -22.88 6.98 -16.19
N VAL A 620 -22.55 6.67 -14.94
CA VAL A 620 -21.22 6.93 -14.36
C VAL A 620 -20.14 6.24 -15.19
N ARG A 621 -20.37 4.97 -15.51
CA ARG A 621 -19.49 4.17 -16.37
C ARG A 621 -19.26 4.85 -17.73
N GLY A 622 -20.33 5.30 -18.39
CA GLY A 622 -20.23 5.98 -19.68
C GLY A 622 -19.34 7.22 -19.68
N HIS A 623 -19.30 7.97 -18.57
CA HIS A 623 -18.39 9.12 -18.44
C HIS A 623 -16.94 8.68 -18.23
N VAL A 624 -16.72 7.65 -17.40
CA VAL A 624 -15.37 7.21 -16.99
C VAL A 624 -14.69 6.37 -18.08
N GLN A 625 -15.43 5.61 -18.88
CA GLN A 625 -14.90 4.71 -19.92
C GLN A 625 -14.08 5.40 -21.02
N THR A 626 -14.18 6.72 -21.15
CA THR A 626 -13.42 7.51 -22.14
C THR A 626 -12.02 7.88 -21.66
N LEU A 627 -11.73 7.69 -20.37
CA LEU A 627 -10.48 8.12 -19.75
C LEU A 627 -9.57 6.91 -19.48
N PRO A 628 -8.29 6.96 -19.89
CA PRO A 628 -7.27 6.03 -19.43
C PRO A 628 -7.19 6.02 -17.89
N GLY A 629 -7.04 4.82 -17.31
CA GLY A 629 -7.07 4.65 -15.85
C GLY A 629 -6.06 5.51 -15.10
N HIS A 630 -4.83 5.66 -15.61
CA HIS A 630 -3.81 6.50 -14.97
C HIS A 630 -4.22 7.98 -14.91
N LEU A 631 -4.83 8.54 -15.96
CA LEU A 631 -5.32 9.93 -15.96
C LEU A 631 -6.45 10.13 -14.95
N LEU A 632 -7.36 9.15 -14.82
CA LEU A 632 -8.39 9.18 -13.78
C LEU A 632 -7.77 9.29 -12.38
N LEU A 633 -6.76 8.47 -12.07
CA LEU A 633 -6.12 8.48 -10.75
C LEU A 633 -5.37 9.79 -10.47
N TRP A 634 -4.64 10.32 -11.46
CA TRP A 634 -3.99 11.63 -11.33
C TRP A 634 -5.00 12.76 -11.15
N SER A 635 -6.15 12.71 -11.82
CA SER A 635 -7.22 13.71 -11.64
C SER A 635 -7.83 13.65 -10.23
N LEU A 636 -8.04 12.46 -9.67
CA LEU A 636 -8.50 12.28 -8.29
C LEU A 636 -7.48 12.83 -7.28
N LEU A 637 -6.21 12.52 -7.46
CA LEU A 637 -5.13 13.03 -6.60
C LEU A 637 -5.02 14.56 -6.68
N ALA A 638 -5.08 15.13 -7.88
CA ALA A 638 -5.08 16.57 -8.10
C ALA A 638 -6.30 17.23 -7.43
N THR A 639 -7.46 16.58 -7.46
CA THR A 639 -8.68 17.05 -6.79
C THR A 639 -8.47 17.09 -5.27
N VAL A 640 -7.90 16.04 -4.68
CA VAL A 640 -7.57 16.01 -3.23
C VAL A 640 -6.59 17.12 -2.87
N ALA A 641 -5.52 17.29 -3.65
CA ALA A 641 -4.51 18.33 -3.43
C ALA A 641 -5.12 19.74 -3.53
N THR A 642 -5.98 19.97 -4.53
CA THR A 642 -6.66 21.25 -4.77
C THR A 642 -7.60 21.60 -3.61
N ILE A 643 -8.45 20.66 -3.18
CA ILE A 643 -9.35 20.88 -2.03
C ILE A 643 -8.53 21.18 -0.76
N TRP A 644 -7.41 20.50 -0.57
CA TRP A 644 -6.55 20.73 0.58
C TRP A 644 -5.89 22.12 0.54
N LEU A 645 -5.39 22.54 -0.62
CA LEU A 645 -4.86 23.89 -0.85
C LEU A 645 -5.93 24.97 -0.58
N PHE A 646 -7.18 24.78 -1.03
CA PHE A 646 -8.27 25.69 -0.72
C PHE A 646 -8.56 25.75 0.79
N LYS A 647 -8.60 24.60 1.48
CA LYS A 647 -8.81 24.56 2.94
C LYS A 647 -7.71 25.31 3.69
N THR A 648 -6.44 25.13 3.30
CA THR A 648 -5.31 25.81 3.96
C THR A 648 -5.37 27.32 3.71
N LEU A 649 -5.60 27.77 2.48
CA LEU A 649 -5.76 29.18 2.13
C LEU A 649 -6.93 29.85 2.87
N LEU A 650 -8.11 29.23 2.87
CA LEU A 650 -9.30 29.74 3.57
C LEU A 650 -9.06 29.84 5.09
N SER A 651 -8.41 28.84 5.67
CA SER A 651 -8.05 28.86 7.10
C SER A 651 -7.05 29.98 7.44
N GLY A 652 -6.13 30.30 6.53
CA GLY A 652 -5.19 31.41 6.63
C GLY A 652 -5.87 32.77 6.55
N VAL A 653 -6.83 32.95 5.64
CA VAL A 653 -7.63 34.18 5.51
C VAL A 653 -8.52 34.41 6.73
N LEU A 654 -9.15 33.35 7.25
CA LEU A 654 -9.97 33.41 8.46
C LEU A 654 -9.13 33.68 9.72
N ARG A 655 -7.88 33.19 9.80
CA ARG A 655 -6.92 33.57 10.85
C ARG A 655 -6.45 35.01 10.70
N GLY A 656 -6.20 35.49 9.49
CA GLY A 656 -5.83 36.88 9.20
C GLY A 656 -6.90 37.89 9.62
N ARG A 657 -8.19 37.53 9.52
CA ARG A 657 -9.30 38.37 10.02
C ARG A 657 -9.41 38.46 11.55
N LYS A 658 -8.81 37.53 12.30
CA LYS A 658 -8.77 37.58 13.79
C LYS A 658 -7.57 38.35 14.35
N ALA A 659 -6.68 38.87 13.50
CA ALA A 659 -5.55 39.70 13.90
C ALA A 659 -5.75 41.15 13.41
N LYS A 660 -6.63 41.90 14.07
CA LYS A 660 -6.60 43.38 14.04
C LYS A 660 -6.18 43.83 15.44
N PRO A 661 -5.07 44.59 15.59
CA PRO A 661 -4.63 45.04 16.90
C PRO A 661 -5.60 46.11 17.40
N THR A 662 -6.17 45.89 18.58
CA THR A 662 -6.82 46.95 19.34
C THR A 662 -5.79 48.04 19.65
N LEU A 663 -6.20 49.30 19.42
CA LEU A 663 -5.39 50.50 19.60
C LEU A 663 -4.65 50.50 20.95
N ALA A 664 -3.38 50.91 20.88
CA ALA A 664 -2.51 51.13 22.01
C ALA A 664 -2.96 52.32 22.86
N GLU A 665 -3.11 52.11 24.18
CA GLU A 665 -2.96 53.19 25.16
C GLU A 665 -1.48 53.55 25.32
N PRO A 666 -1.11 54.84 25.43
CA PRO A 666 0.28 55.26 25.54
C PRO A 666 0.82 55.02 26.96
N LYS A 667 1.85 54.18 27.09
CA LYS A 667 2.61 54.02 28.33
C LYS A 667 3.42 55.29 28.63
N ALA A 668 3.09 55.95 29.74
CA ALA A 668 3.89 57.02 30.34
C ALA A 668 5.27 56.51 30.81
N LYS A 669 6.27 57.39 30.68
CA LYS A 669 7.70 57.17 30.92
C LYS A 669 8.05 56.90 32.39
N LYS A 670 9.13 56.11 32.56
CA LYS A 670 9.93 55.89 33.78
C LYS A 670 10.18 57.15 34.61
N ALA A 671 10.09 57.02 35.94
CA ALA A 671 11.22 57.24 36.88
C ALA A 671 10.85 56.72 38.27
N LYS A 672 11.75 55.94 38.88
CA LYS A 672 11.68 55.47 40.27
C LYS A 672 13.09 55.62 40.85
N ASP A 673 13.24 56.51 41.82
CA ASP A 673 14.24 56.54 42.91
C ASP A 673 13.83 57.71 43.83
N GLN A 674 13.13 57.45 44.95
CA GLN A 674 13.58 57.09 46.31
C GLN A 674 13.61 58.30 47.28
N PRO A 675 13.47 58.11 48.61
CA PRO A 675 12.40 58.79 49.37
C PRO A 675 12.85 59.72 50.52
N ALA A 676 11.82 60.40 51.07
CA ALA A 676 11.68 60.92 52.45
C ALA A 676 12.26 62.30 52.82
N ALA A 677 11.38 63.25 53.15
CA ALA A 677 11.35 63.96 54.45
C ALA A 677 10.21 65.01 54.52
N LYS A 678 9.36 64.86 55.55
CA LYS A 678 8.81 65.88 56.48
C LYS A 678 8.29 67.26 55.97
N ASN A 679 7.02 67.51 56.33
CA ASN A 679 6.47 68.64 57.12
C ASN A 679 5.35 69.49 56.50
N ALA A 680 4.46 69.90 57.42
CA ALA A 680 3.42 70.97 57.38
C ALA A 680 2.12 70.62 56.62
N SER A 681 1.00 70.27 57.25
CA SER A 681 0.10 71.01 58.18
C SER A 681 -0.80 72.04 57.50
N ALA A 682 -2.09 71.97 57.84
CA ALA A 682 -3.22 72.92 57.65
C ALA A 682 -4.29 72.35 56.69
N SER A 683 -5.34 71.68 57.20
CA SER A 683 -6.53 72.19 57.90
C SER A 683 -7.68 72.56 56.97
N SER A 684 -8.88 72.19 57.44
CA SER A 684 -10.22 72.66 57.07
C SER A 684 -10.95 71.86 55.98
N LEU A 685 -11.98 71.09 56.40
CA LEU A 685 -13.42 71.40 56.36
C LEU A 685 -13.98 71.12 54.94
N LYS A 686 -15.09 70.43 54.71
CA LYS A 686 -16.30 70.08 55.47
C LYS A 686 -17.06 69.07 54.58
N ALA A 687 -17.70 68.04 55.16
CA ALA A 687 -19.17 67.86 55.23
C ALA A 687 -19.84 67.67 53.87
N GLU A 688 -20.83 66.81 53.62
CA GLU A 688 -21.91 66.13 54.36
C GLU A 688 -22.65 65.38 53.22
N ARG A 689 -23.19 64.17 53.28
CA ARG A 689 -24.34 63.60 54.04
C ARG A 689 -24.51 62.18 53.45
N GLU A 690 -24.72 61.11 54.24
CA GLU A 690 -26.02 60.66 54.79
C GLU A 690 -27.10 60.51 53.70
N ASN A 691 -27.99 59.52 53.65
CA ASN A 691 -28.49 58.44 54.50
C ASN A 691 -29.23 57.50 53.50
N SER A 692 -29.55 56.22 53.69
CA SER A 692 -30.41 55.56 54.68
C SER A 692 -30.51 54.09 54.21
N GLU A 693 -30.37 53.04 55.04
CA GLU A 693 -31.42 52.43 55.89
C GLU A 693 -32.72 52.14 55.11
N GLU A 694 -33.39 50.99 55.15
CA GLU A 694 -33.72 50.05 56.24
C GLU A 694 -34.37 48.81 55.55
N SER A 695 -34.30 47.55 56.00
CA SER A 695 -35.28 46.93 56.93
C SER A 695 -35.27 45.39 56.67
N ARG A 696 -34.87 44.55 57.65
CA ARG A 696 -35.73 43.62 58.44
C ARG A 696 -36.33 42.45 57.63
N ARG A 697 -36.41 41.18 58.05
CA ARG A 697 -36.44 40.45 59.34
C ARG A 697 -36.41 38.94 58.96
N ASP A 698 -35.62 38.10 59.63
CA ASP A 698 -36.00 37.16 60.70
C ASP A 698 -36.15 35.68 60.26
N ALA A 699 -35.53 34.84 61.12
CA ALA A 699 -35.91 33.48 61.52
C ALA A 699 -35.76 32.33 60.48
N ASP A 700 -35.32 31.11 60.82
CA ASP A 700 -35.19 30.48 62.12
C ASP A 700 -34.14 29.34 62.13
N LYS A 701 -33.74 29.02 63.36
CA LYS A 701 -32.80 28.05 63.93
C LYS A 701 -32.95 26.60 63.44
N SER A 702 -31.82 25.88 63.26
CA SER A 702 -31.14 25.00 64.25
C SER A 702 -31.95 23.74 64.63
N THR A 703 -31.48 22.51 64.43
CA THR A 703 -30.59 21.68 65.28
C THR A 703 -30.77 20.21 64.78
N LYS A 704 -29.94 19.18 64.98
CA LYS A 704 -29.13 18.79 66.13
C LYS A 704 -28.26 17.57 65.76
N LYS A 705 -27.16 17.46 66.52
CA LYS A 705 -26.22 16.33 66.73
C LYS A 705 -26.82 14.92 66.94
N ARG A 706 -25.89 13.94 66.83
CA ARG A 706 -25.83 12.53 67.30
C ARG A 706 -26.49 11.51 66.36
N LYS A 707 -25.87 10.37 66.02
CA LYS A 707 -24.88 9.53 66.73
C LYS A 707 -23.61 9.29 65.93
#